data_AF-A0A8H7XPS0-F1
#
_entry.id   AF-A0A8H7XPS0-F1
#
_cell.length_a   1.000
_cell.length_b   1.000
_cell.length_c   1.000
_cell.angle_alpha   90.00
_cell.angle_beta   90.00
_cell.angle_gamma   90.00
#
_symmetry.space_group_name_H-M   'P 1'
#
loop_
_entity.id
_entity.type
_entity.pdbx_description
1 polymer ?
#
loop_
_entity_poly.entity_id
_entity_poly.type
_entity_poly.pdbx_seq_one_letter_code
_entity_poly.pdbx_strand_id
1 'polypeptide(L)'
;MSSKAIREYDAKLLLAYWLERAPPVAPHAVVKTNFQYPAVKVAQISWDPATDSITPDTKLPGWVFNTKLVAKPDQLIKRRGKAGLLALNKTWDEAKPWIAQRAGKPQKVESITGTLNNFIVEPFLPHPSNTEYYVCITSGREGDSILFTHEGGVDIGDVDAKALVLNLPVNQPFPSREAIAQTLLTHVPAEKKDTLVDFLIRLYSVYVDLHFAYLEINPLVVLDAVNGGEPQVCYLDMAAKLDQTAESICGPKWAIARDLSVYERNEDAAVKTAASKGAKVSADRGPPMVWPAPFGRDLTKEEAYIQKLDGSTGASLKLTVLNAEGRIWTMVAGGGASVVYSDAIAAHGFADELANYGEYSGAPTEGQTYEYAKTIIDLITRGTPNPKGKILIIGGGIANFTNVAATFKGIIRALKEFKNQLIAHQVKIFVRRGGPNYQEGLKAMRLLGESLGVPIRVFGPDTHITEIVPLALGIDISKTKSSNVGISGLHSVQPDTPPPQVAPAGEPNAAVGAIHADGERTQPSDVLVHFDPKNPTARPAYRPFDASTRSFVYGLQPRAIQGMLDFDFSCGRETPSVAAMIYPFGGHHIQKFYWGTKETLLPVYTSFKEACAKHPEVDVVVNFASSRSVYSSTLECLEFPQIKALALIAEGVPERHAREILWKAQEKGVLIIGPATVGGIKPGCFRIGNSGGMMDNIIASKLYRPGSVGYVSKSGGMSNELNNILSLVTNGTYEGIAIGGDRYPGSTFIDHLLRYEQDPECKMLVLLGEVGGVEEYRVIDAVKKGIIRKPIVAWAIGTCAKMFATEVQFGHAGSMANSELETADAKNKAMRAAGFIVPDTFEELPHVLKETYEHLVKIGTIKPKPEIDPPVIPMDYKWAQELGLIRKPAAFISTISDERGQELLYAGMRISEVFKEDIGIGGVVSLLWFKRRLPPWATKFIEMVLMLTADHGPAVSGAMNTIVASRAGKDLISSLASGLLTIGSRFGGALDEAASMFSNARDTGLTPREFVDNARKANKLISGIGHKIKSVNNPDLRVELVKEYVKKNFPSHSLLDYALGVEKVTTAKKDTLILNVDGCIAVCFVDLLRDSGAFTPEEADEYIKIGTLNGLFVLGRSIGFIGHHLDQKRLRAPLYRHPADDIFINMADVSQPRVLGRMQ
;
A
#
# COMPACT_ATOMS: atom_id res chain seq x y z
N MET A 1 8.58 10.17 -3.62
CA MET A 1 9.88 9.49 -3.38
C MET A 1 10.84 9.98 -4.46
N SER A 2 12.10 10.28 -4.19
CA SER A 2 13.01 10.93 -5.17
C SER A 2 14.48 10.66 -4.87
N SER A 3 15.39 11.10 -5.77
CA SER A 3 16.81 11.25 -5.44
C SER A 3 17.00 12.12 -4.19
N LYS A 4 17.62 11.57 -3.15
CA LYS A 4 17.85 12.26 -1.88
C LYS A 4 19.33 12.37 -1.56
N ALA A 5 19.71 13.54 -1.04
CA ALA A 5 21.05 13.77 -0.56
C ALA A 5 21.36 12.90 0.66
N ILE A 6 22.60 12.44 0.74
CA ILE A 6 23.15 11.73 1.90
C ILE A 6 24.31 12.52 2.48
N ARG A 7 24.64 12.24 3.74
CA ARG A 7 25.79 12.87 4.40
C ARG A 7 27.10 12.44 3.74
N GLU A 8 28.11 13.29 3.86
CA GLU A 8 29.45 12.98 3.35
C GLU A 8 30.02 11.73 4.02
N TYR A 9 29.76 11.56 5.32
CA TYR A 9 30.11 10.36 6.07
C TYR A 9 29.56 9.09 5.41
N ASP A 10 28.26 9.05 5.11
CA ASP A 10 27.63 7.88 4.51
C ASP A 10 28.14 7.65 3.07
N ALA A 11 28.35 8.72 2.30
CA ALA A 11 28.89 8.64 0.94
C ALA A 11 30.29 8.02 0.89
N LYS A 12 31.17 8.43 1.83
CA LYS A 12 32.53 7.89 1.95
C LYS A 12 32.56 6.43 2.35
N LEU A 13 31.69 6.01 3.28
CA LEU A 13 31.55 4.61 3.67
C LEU A 13 31.07 3.74 2.49
N LEU A 14 30.02 4.18 1.79
CA LEU A 14 29.50 3.48 0.62
C LEU A 14 30.59 3.30 -0.44
N LEU A 15 31.27 4.39 -0.80
CA LEU A 15 32.32 4.33 -1.81
C LEU A 15 33.45 3.41 -1.37
N ALA A 16 33.97 3.57 -0.15
CA ALA A 16 35.10 2.77 0.33
C ALA A 16 34.82 1.27 0.37
N TYR A 17 33.64 0.87 0.84
CA TYR A 17 33.26 -0.54 0.89
C TYR A 17 33.13 -1.13 -0.52
N TRP A 18 32.42 -0.42 -1.40
CA TRP A 18 32.01 -0.94 -2.70
C TRP A 18 33.02 -0.69 -3.83
N LEU A 19 34.02 0.19 -3.66
CA LEU A 19 35.01 0.48 -4.70
C LEU A 19 35.74 -0.78 -5.19
N GLU A 20 36.04 -1.71 -4.28
CA GLU A 20 36.63 -3.02 -4.60
C GLU A 20 35.57 -4.09 -4.94
N ARG A 21 34.34 -3.96 -4.41
CA ARG A 21 33.32 -5.04 -4.38
C ARG A 21 32.24 -4.93 -5.45
N ALA A 22 31.99 -3.74 -6.00
CA ALA A 22 30.96 -3.54 -7.00
C ALA A 22 31.28 -4.37 -8.27
N PRO A 23 30.27 -5.03 -8.88
CA PRO A 23 30.49 -5.72 -10.15
C PRO A 23 31.01 -4.75 -11.20
N PRO A 24 31.89 -5.17 -12.12
CA PRO A 24 32.35 -4.30 -13.19
C PRO A 24 31.15 -3.92 -14.08
N VAL A 25 31.06 -2.64 -14.43
CA VAL A 25 29.97 -2.11 -15.26
C VAL A 25 29.89 -2.74 -16.65
N ALA A 26 31.02 -3.22 -17.17
CA ALA A 26 31.10 -3.98 -18.41
C ALA A 26 32.24 -5.01 -18.33
N PRO A 27 32.18 -6.13 -19.09
CA PRO A 27 33.21 -7.18 -19.05
C PRO A 27 34.64 -6.68 -19.35
N HIS A 28 34.79 -5.67 -20.22
CA HIS A 28 36.08 -5.06 -20.57
C HIS A 28 36.50 -3.92 -19.63
N ALA A 29 35.64 -3.50 -18.70
CA ALA A 29 35.89 -2.44 -17.73
C ALA A 29 36.67 -2.96 -16.51
N VAL A 30 37.86 -3.51 -16.77
CA VAL A 30 38.75 -4.10 -15.74
C VAL A 30 39.88 -3.14 -15.38
N VAL A 31 40.34 -3.26 -14.13
CA VAL A 31 41.48 -2.50 -13.57
C VAL A 31 42.77 -3.03 -14.18
N LYS A 32 43.69 -2.14 -14.59
CA LYS A 32 44.98 -2.51 -15.21
C LYS A 32 46.16 -2.42 -14.24
N THR A 33 46.13 -1.46 -13.31
CA THR A 33 47.19 -1.23 -12.32
C THR A 33 46.97 -2.08 -11.08
N ASN A 34 47.97 -2.16 -10.20
CA ASN A 34 47.81 -2.67 -8.84
C ASN A 34 47.09 -1.63 -7.96
N PHE A 35 45.92 -1.16 -8.41
CA PHE A 35 45.19 -0.03 -7.85
C PHE A 35 44.99 -0.19 -6.34
N GLN A 36 45.57 0.73 -5.56
CA GLN A 36 45.42 0.72 -4.12
C GLN A 36 44.11 1.41 -3.72
N TYR A 37 43.15 0.62 -3.23
CA TYR A 37 41.88 1.15 -2.74
C TYR A 37 42.08 2.01 -1.48
N PRO A 38 41.57 3.26 -1.46
CA PRO A 38 41.80 4.16 -0.32
C PRO A 38 41.14 3.60 0.94
N ALA A 39 41.89 3.55 2.05
CA ALA A 39 41.33 3.17 3.34
C ALA A 39 40.46 4.31 3.89
N VAL A 40 39.22 4.02 4.27
CA VAL A 40 38.32 5.02 4.82
C VAL A 40 38.58 5.23 6.31
N LYS A 41 38.95 6.47 6.67
CA LYS A 41 39.10 6.91 8.06
C LYS A 41 38.20 8.10 8.30
N VAL A 42 36.93 7.81 8.60
CA VAL A 42 35.91 8.81 8.90
C VAL A 42 35.30 8.53 10.27
N ALA A 43 35.10 9.58 11.07
CA ALA A 43 34.39 9.51 12.34
C ALA A 43 33.28 10.56 12.35
N GLN A 44 32.06 10.16 12.75
CA GLN A 44 30.93 11.07 12.88
C GLN A 44 30.79 11.53 14.32
N ILE A 45 30.68 12.84 14.51
CA ILE A 45 30.45 13.48 15.81
C ILE A 45 29.08 14.13 15.75
N SER A 46 28.13 13.59 16.50
CA SER A 46 26.78 14.14 16.67
C SER A 46 26.64 14.86 18.01
N TRP A 47 25.85 15.92 18.04
CA TRP A 47 25.41 16.61 19.25
C TRP A 47 24.03 16.09 19.68
N ASP A 48 23.88 15.81 20.97
CA ASP A 48 22.61 15.38 21.57
C ASP A 48 21.92 16.57 22.26
N PRO A 49 20.74 17.01 21.77
CA PRO A 49 20.00 18.12 22.38
C PRO A 49 19.50 17.83 23.80
N ALA A 50 19.33 16.55 24.18
CA ALA A 50 18.81 16.19 25.50
C ALA A 50 19.87 16.31 26.61
N THR A 51 21.13 16.04 26.28
CA THR A 51 22.24 16.08 27.23
C THR A 51 23.18 17.27 27.03
N ASP A 52 22.96 18.06 25.97
CA ASP A 52 23.82 19.15 25.50
C ASP A 52 25.29 18.72 25.37
N SER A 53 25.51 17.52 24.83
CA SER A 53 26.84 16.92 24.72
C SER A 53 27.10 16.34 23.33
N ILE A 54 28.34 16.42 22.88
CA ILE A 54 28.78 15.74 21.66
C ILE A 54 29.09 14.26 21.91
N THR A 55 29.24 13.49 20.83
CA THR A 55 29.59 12.07 20.86
C THR A 55 30.79 11.81 21.78
N PRO A 56 30.68 10.87 22.75
CA PRO A 56 31.74 10.64 23.73
C PRO A 56 32.96 9.96 23.08
N ASP A 57 34.15 10.28 23.60
CA ASP A 57 35.44 9.78 23.09
C ASP A 57 35.51 8.25 23.04
N THR A 58 34.81 7.54 23.93
CA THR A 58 34.71 6.08 23.95
C THR A 58 34.03 5.46 22.73
N LYS A 59 33.32 6.26 21.93
CA LYS A 59 32.68 5.84 20.67
C LYS A 59 33.49 6.23 19.44
N LEU A 60 34.62 6.91 19.59
CA LEU A 60 35.47 7.33 18.48
C LEU A 60 36.56 6.29 18.19
N PRO A 61 36.90 6.06 16.92
CA PRO A 61 38.00 5.16 16.56
C PRO A 61 39.35 5.62 17.11
N GLY A 62 40.23 4.68 17.49
CA GLY A 62 41.54 4.99 18.10
C GLY A 62 42.45 5.89 17.26
N TRP A 63 42.33 5.87 15.92
CA TRP A 63 43.14 6.72 15.03
C TRP A 63 42.85 8.22 15.20
N VAL A 64 41.67 8.59 15.71
CA VAL A 64 41.29 10.00 15.93
C VAL A 64 42.23 10.68 16.92
N PHE A 65 42.73 9.95 17.92
CA PHE A 65 43.56 10.50 18.98
C PHE A 65 45.05 10.61 18.60
N ASN A 66 45.48 9.88 17.56
CA ASN A 66 46.90 9.72 17.22
C ASN A 66 47.27 10.31 15.85
N THR A 67 46.36 11.04 15.19
CA THR A 67 46.60 11.64 13.88
C THR A 67 46.23 13.13 13.88
N LYS A 68 46.80 13.90 12.94
CA LYS A 68 46.32 15.24 12.64
C LYS A 68 45.01 15.13 11.85
N LEU A 69 44.08 16.03 12.11
CA LEU A 69 42.68 15.93 11.73
C LEU A 69 42.22 17.14 10.93
N VAL A 70 41.20 16.88 10.12
CA VAL A 70 40.26 17.87 9.59
C VAL A 70 38.92 17.65 10.29
N ALA A 71 38.33 18.70 10.84
CA ALA A 71 36.95 18.68 11.34
C ALA A 71 36.09 19.65 10.53
N LYS A 72 34.91 19.19 10.10
CA LYS A 72 33.96 19.99 9.30
C LYS A 72 32.52 19.57 9.59
N PRO A 73 31.53 20.47 9.45
CA PRO A 73 30.13 20.10 9.56
C PRO A 73 29.69 19.15 8.45
N ASP A 74 28.82 18.20 8.79
CA ASP A 74 28.28 17.18 7.88
C ASP A 74 26.75 17.22 7.83
N GLN A 75 26.23 18.35 7.30
CA GLN A 75 24.80 18.65 7.19
C GLN A 75 24.45 19.24 5.82
N LEU A 76 25.01 18.66 4.75
CA LEU A 76 24.76 19.10 3.36
C LEU A 76 25.15 20.56 3.07
N ILE A 77 26.10 21.11 3.85
CA ILE A 77 26.60 22.47 3.67
C ILE A 77 27.63 22.48 2.55
N LYS A 78 27.36 23.22 1.48
CA LYS A 78 28.32 23.47 0.40
C LYS A 78 29.27 24.61 0.79
N ARG A 79 30.44 24.67 0.12
CA ARG A 79 31.42 25.78 0.27
C ARG A 79 31.88 26.03 1.72
N ARG A 80 31.99 24.97 2.53
CA ARG A 80 32.39 25.03 3.95
C ARG A 80 33.69 25.80 4.20
N GLY A 81 34.67 25.68 3.30
CA GLY A 81 35.93 26.45 3.38
C GLY A 81 35.73 27.96 3.31
N LYS A 82 34.90 28.43 2.37
CA LYS A 82 34.59 29.87 2.22
C LYS A 82 33.71 30.39 3.36
N ALA A 83 32.93 29.51 4.00
CA ALA A 83 32.14 29.83 5.18
C ALA A 83 32.94 29.82 6.51
N GLY A 84 34.25 29.52 6.49
CA GLY A 84 35.06 29.42 7.70
C GLY A 84 34.70 28.22 8.60
N LEU A 85 34.10 27.18 8.01
CA LEU A 85 33.60 25.99 8.71
C LEU A 85 34.53 24.78 8.55
N LEU A 86 35.84 25.01 8.43
CA LEU A 86 36.86 23.96 8.38
C LEU A 86 37.91 24.19 9.48
N ALA A 87 38.16 23.17 10.29
CA ALA A 87 39.33 23.13 11.17
C ALA A 87 40.36 22.18 10.56
N LEU A 88 41.44 22.74 9.99
CA LEU A 88 42.48 21.99 9.30
C LEU A 88 43.71 21.79 10.19
N ASN A 89 44.37 20.64 10.04
CA ASN A 89 45.63 20.28 10.71
C ASN A 89 45.58 20.41 12.24
N LYS A 90 44.54 19.84 12.86
CA LYS A 90 44.31 19.89 14.32
C LYS A 90 44.55 18.54 15.00
N THR A 91 44.98 18.51 16.26
CA THR A 91 44.84 17.30 17.10
C THR A 91 43.40 17.15 17.57
N TRP A 92 43.03 15.99 18.14
CA TRP A 92 41.71 15.82 18.75
C TRP A 92 41.45 16.85 19.86
N ASP A 93 42.45 17.14 20.70
CA ASP A 93 42.36 18.13 21.78
C ASP A 93 42.11 19.56 21.27
N GLU A 94 42.51 19.86 20.02
CA GLU A 94 42.24 21.15 19.37
C GLU A 94 40.90 21.15 18.60
N ALA A 95 40.56 20.02 17.95
CA ALA A 95 39.35 19.88 17.14
C ALA A 95 38.08 19.77 18.01
N LYS A 96 38.15 19.05 19.13
CA LYS A 96 37.01 18.84 20.04
C LYS A 96 36.43 20.15 20.60
N PRO A 97 37.23 21.11 21.12
CA PRO A 97 36.74 22.43 21.49
C PRO A 97 36.14 23.21 20.31
N TRP A 98 36.75 23.11 19.12
CA TRP A 98 36.23 23.79 17.92
C TRP A 98 34.83 23.30 17.54
N ILE A 99 34.59 21.98 17.66
CA ILE A 99 33.28 21.35 17.47
C ILE A 99 32.32 21.78 18.57
N ALA A 100 32.71 21.64 19.85
CA ALA A 100 31.85 21.97 21.00
C ALA A 100 31.41 23.44 21.02
N GLN A 101 32.25 24.36 20.53
CA GLN A 101 31.88 25.76 20.40
C GLN A 101 30.78 26.03 19.37
N ARG A 102 30.53 25.12 18.44
CA ARG A 102 29.57 25.25 17.32
C ARG A 102 28.40 24.29 17.41
N ALA A 103 28.59 23.12 18.02
CA ALA A 103 27.57 22.12 18.25
C ALA A 103 26.37 22.72 19.00
N GLY A 104 25.16 22.48 18.51
CA GLY A 104 23.91 23.00 19.09
C GLY A 104 23.69 24.50 18.90
N LYS A 105 24.57 25.21 18.16
CA LYS A 105 24.47 26.66 17.96
C LYS A 105 24.07 27.02 16.53
N PRO A 106 23.29 28.12 16.34
CA PRO A 106 22.93 28.61 15.02
C PRO A 106 24.17 29.12 14.29
N GLN A 107 24.28 28.79 13.01
CA GLN A 107 25.30 29.28 12.09
C GLN A 107 24.61 29.81 10.84
N LYS A 108 25.09 30.94 10.34
CA LYS A 108 24.62 31.52 9.09
C LYS A 108 25.58 31.15 7.97
N VAL A 109 25.07 30.46 6.95
CA VAL A 109 25.79 30.13 5.73
C VAL A 109 25.03 30.73 4.56
N GLU A 110 25.67 31.66 3.84
CA GLU A 110 25.02 32.46 2.79
C GLU A 110 23.75 33.14 3.33
N SER A 111 22.57 32.83 2.78
CA SER A 111 21.27 33.36 3.23
C SER A 111 20.60 32.53 4.32
N ILE A 112 21.08 31.30 4.61
CA ILE A 112 20.41 30.32 5.45
C ILE A 112 21.03 30.29 6.85
N THR A 113 20.19 30.32 7.88
CA THR A 113 20.61 30.11 9.28
C THR A 113 20.13 28.74 9.74
N GLY A 114 21.03 27.91 10.29
CA GLY A 114 20.70 26.58 10.80
C GLY A 114 21.61 26.14 11.94
N THR A 115 21.15 25.19 12.75
CA THR A 115 21.91 24.66 13.88
C THR A 115 22.86 23.56 13.44
N LEU A 116 24.12 23.59 13.93
CA LEU A 116 25.08 22.53 13.67
C LEU A 116 24.96 21.40 14.70
N ASN A 117 24.44 20.26 14.25
CA ASN A 117 24.17 19.07 15.05
C ASN A 117 25.08 17.89 14.67
N ASN A 118 25.69 17.90 13.48
CA ASN A 118 26.53 16.78 13.01
C ASN A 118 27.82 17.29 12.35
N PHE A 119 28.92 16.61 12.66
CA PHE A 119 30.26 16.89 12.17
C PHE A 119 30.92 15.58 11.70
N ILE A 120 31.87 15.72 10.79
CA ILE A 120 32.76 14.64 10.35
C ILE A 120 34.20 15.03 10.67
N VAL A 121 34.96 14.05 11.16
CA VAL A 121 36.38 14.14 11.44
C VAL A 121 37.12 13.11 10.58
N GLU A 122 38.23 13.55 9.99
CA GLU A 122 39.04 12.78 9.04
C GLU A 122 40.53 13.09 9.22
N PRO A 123 41.47 12.22 8.84
CA PRO A 123 42.88 12.54 8.83
C PRO A 123 43.20 13.74 7.92
N PHE A 124 44.02 14.65 8.40
CA PHE A 124 44.59 15.72 7.60
C PHE A 124 45.63 15.13 6.63
N LEU A 125 45.46 15.42 5.34
CA LEU A 125 46.38 15.00 4.29
C LEU A 125 47.16 16.22 3.78
N PRO A 126 48.44 16.38 4.11
CA PRO A 126 49.29 17.39 3.49
C PRO A 126 49.50 17.05 2.00
N HIS A 127 49.14 17.96 1.11
CA HIS A 127 49.31 17.77 -0.33
C HIS A 127 49.48 19.11 -1.07
N PRO A 128 50.21 19.16 -2.19
CA PRO A 128 50.28 20.34 -3.05
C PRO A 128 48.98 20.57 -3.84
N SER A 129 48.60 21.83 -4.09
CA SER A 129 47.35 22.15 -4.81
C SER A 129 47.31 21.63 -6.25
N ASN A 130 48.44 21.45 -6.93
CA ASN A 130 48.50 20.85 -8.28
C ASN A 130 48.24 19.33 -8.28
N THR A 131 47.93 18.74 -7.13
CA THR A 131 47.47 17.35 -7.01
C THR A 131 45.97 17.24 -6.79
N GLU A 132 45.24 18.36 -6.71
CA GLU A 132 43.79 18.43 -6.57
C GLU A 132 43.10 18.37 -7.94
N TYR A 133 42.19 17.41 -8.10
CA TYR A 133 41.34 17.20 -9.26
C TYR A 133 39.87 17.31 -8.87
N TYR A 134 39.01 17.37 -9.87
CA TYR A 134 37.56 17.34 -9.72
C TYR A 134 36.96 16.17 -10.49
N VAL A 135 36.01 15.46 -9.89
CA VAL A 135 35.15 14.51 -10.61
C VAL A 135 33.71 14.64 -10.15
N CYS A 136 32.78 14.60 -11.10
CA CYS A 136 31.35 14.50 -10.82
C CYS A 136 30.67 13.52 -11.78
N ILE A 137 29.76 12.70 -11.27
CA ILE A 137 28.89 11.82 -12.04
C ILE A 137 27.45 12.22 -11.76
N THR A 138 26.71 12.55 -12.81
CA THR A 138 25.31 12.97 -12.72
C THR A 138 24.43 12.18 -13.67
N SER A 139 23.23 11.83 -13.22
CA SER A 139 22.22 11.13 -14.02
C SER A 139 21.34 12.14 -14.74
N GLY A 140 21.18 11.98 -16.04
CA GLY A 140 20.19 12.67 -16.87
C GLY A 140 19.28 11.69 -17.62
N ARG A 141 18.30 12.22 -18.37
CA ARG A 141 17.33 11.42 -19.15
C ARG A 141 18.03 10.54 -20.20
N GLU A 142 19.03 11.10 -20.87
CA GLU A 142 19.72 10.46 -21.99
C GLU A 142 20.80 9.46 -21.55
N GLY A 143 21.25 9.54 -20.29
CA GLY A 143 22.38 8.75 -19.79
C GLY A 143 23.01 9.36 -18.54
N ASP A 144 24.16 8.83 -18.17
CA ASP A 144 24.99 9.40 -17.10
C ASP A 144 26.11 10.26 -17.73
N SER A 145 26.55 11.32 -17.06
CA SER A 145 27.68 12.15 -17.52
C SER A 145 28.78 12.16 -16.46
N ILE A 146 30.01 11.91 -16.87
CA ILE A 146 31.21 12.05 -16.03
C ILE A 146 31.89 13.37 -16.40
N LEU A 147 31.97 14.29 -15.44
CA LEU A 147 32.66 15.57 -15.54
C LEU A 147 34.02 15.44 -14.83
N PHE A 148 35.08 15.94 -15.45
CA PHE A 148 36.42 15.92 -14.88
C PHE A 148 37.19 17.20 -15.20
N THR A 149 37.95 17.73 -14.22
CA THR A 149 38.98 18.73 -14.50
C THR A 149 40.22 18.52 -13.64
N HIS A 150 41.36 18.95 -14.18
CA HIS A 150 42.67 18.94 -13.53
C HIS A 150 42.90 20.12 -12.57
N GLU A 151 41.97 21.08 -12.54
CA GLU A 151 41.97 22.22 -11.61
C GLU A 151 40.94 21.99 -10.50
N GLY A 152 41.23 21.10 -9.54
CA GLY A 152 40.37 20.85 -8.39
C GLY A 152 40.46 21.91 -7.28
N GLY A 153 39.81 21.62 -6.15
CA GLY A 153 39.95 22.39 -4.92
C GLY A 153 38.87 23.46 -4.70
N VAL A 154 39.08 24.28 -3.67
CA VAL A 154 38.10 25.30 -3.19
C VAL A 154 37.86 26.42 -4.20
N ASP A 155 38.83 26.68 -5.08
CA ASP A 155 38.81 27.79 -6.05
C ASP A 155 38.67 27.35 -7.51
N ILE A 156 37.99 26.21 -7.73
CA ILE A 156 37.69 25.65 -9.06
C ILE A 156 36.96 26.63 -10.01
N GLY A 157 36.13 27.53 -9.48
CA GLY A 157 35.34 28.49 -10.26
C GLY A 157 34.10 27.87 -10.91
N ASP A 158 33.77 28.29 -12.13
CA ASP A 158 32.69 27.72 -12.93
C ASP A 158 33.12 26.37 -13.53
N VAL A 159 32.74 25.29 -12.85
CA VAL A 159 33.14 23.94 -13.23
C VAL A 159 32.45 23.46 -14.50
N ASP A 160 31.22 23.91 -14.78
CA ASP A 160 30.47 23.48 -15.96
C ASP A 160 31.12 24.00 -17.26
N ALA A 161 31.76 25.19 -17.19
CA ALA A 161 32.53 25.74 -18.30
C ALA A 161 33.93 25.12 -18.46
N LYS A 162 34.53 24.62 -17.37
CA LYS A 162 35.92 24.12 -17.34
C LYS A 162 36.04 22.60 -17.50
N ALA A 163 35.06 21.84 -17.03
CA ALA A 163 35.14 20.40 -16.95
C ALA A 163 35.01 19.76 -18.34
N LEU A 164 35.85 18.75 -18.58
CA LEU A 164 35.68 17.84 -19.69
C LEU A 164 34.55 16.87 -19.37
N VAL A 165 33.69 16.60 -20.34
CA VAL A 165 32.47 15.80 -20.14
C VAL A 165 32.52 14.55 -21.01
N LEU A 166 32.36 13.39 -20.38
CA LEU A 166 32.14 12.10 -21.03
C LEU A 166 30.69 11.68 -20.80
N ASN A 167 29.90 11.63 -21.87
CA ASN A 167 28.53 11.17 -21.81
C ASN A 167 28.47 9.65 -22.00
N LEU A 168 27.67 8.98 -21.17
CA LEU A 168 27.43 7.54 -21.15
C LEU A 168 25.94 7.32 -21.44
N PRO A 169 25.53 7.22 -22.72
CA PRO A 169 24.13 7.05 -23.08
C PRO A 169 23.58 5.71 -22.58
N VAL A 170 22.29 5.70 -22.24
CA VAL A 170 21.61 4.48 -21.78
C VAL A 170 21.70 3.38 -22.85
N ASN A 171 21.92 2.13 -22.42
CA ASN A 171 22.02 0.94 -23.26
C ASN A 171 23.14 0.96 -24.33
N GLN A 172 24.08 1.91 -24.29
CA GLN A 172 25.26 1.89 -25.15
C GLN A 172 26.44 1.17 -24.48
N PRO A 173 27.37 0.58 -25.27
CA PRO A 173 28.57 -0.03 -24.72
C PRO A 173 29.39 0.96 -23.88
N PHE A 174 29.90 0.50 -22.74
CA PHE A 174 30.77 1.32 -21.91
C PHE A 174 32.08 1.67 -22.68
N PRO A 175 32.56 2.93 -22.63
CA PRO A 175 33.75 3.36 -23.38
C PRO A 175 35.01 2.55 -23.04
N SER A 176 35.95 2.49 -24.00
CA SER A 176 37.26 1.90 -23.75
C SER A 176 38.09 2.77 -22.82
N ARG A 177 39.13 2.18 -22.21
CA ARG A 177 40.07 2.89 -21.34
C ARG A 177 40.74 4.07 -22.06
N GLU A 178 41.09 3.87 -23.32
CA GLU A 178 41.72 4.87 -24.19
C GLU A 178 40.76 6.03 -24.44
N ALA A 179 39.48 5.74 -24.71
CA ALA A 179 38.46 6.75 -24.91
C ALA A 179 38.24 7.61 -23.64
N ILE A 180 38.23 6.99 -22.46
CA ILE A 180 38.14 7.70 -21.17
C ILE A 180 39.35 8.64 -21.01
N ALA A 181 40.57 8.13 -21.22
CA ALA A 181 41.79 8.90 -21.06
C ALA A 181 41.89 10.08 -22.06
N GLN A 182 41.49 9.86 -23.32
CA GLN A 182 41.51 10.88 -24.37
C GLN A 182 40.44 11.95 -24.18
N THR A 183 39.32 11.60 -23.54
CA THR A 183 38.21 12.55 -23.33
C THR A 183 38.40 13.35 -22.04
N LEU A 184 38.70 12.68 -20.92
CA LEU A 184 38.68 13.30 -19.59
C LEU A 184 40.07 13.68 -19.07
N LEU A 185 41.13 12.99 -19.48
CA LEU A 185 42.45 13.10 -18.86
C LEU A 185 43.50 13.75 -19.78
N THR A 186 43.09 14.67 -20.67
CA THR A 186 43.98 15.34 -21.63
C THR A 186 45.08 16.15 -20.93
N HIS A 187 44.73 16.84 -19.85
CA HIS A 187 45.62 17.72 -19.08
C HIS A 187 46.27 17.05 -17.86
N VAL A 188 46.11 15.73 -17.71
CA VAL A 188 46.68 14.95 -16.60
C VAL A 188 48.08 14.42 -16.99
N PRO A 189 49.08 14.46 -16.10
CA PRO A 189 50.39 13.84 -16.35
C PRO A 189 50.29 12.35 -16.72
N ALA A 190 51.09 11.90 -17.69
CA ALA A 190 51.03 10.52 -18.21
C ALA A 190 51.14 9.45 -17.12
N GLU A 191 51.99 9.69 -16.11
CA GLU A 191 52.25 8.81 -14.97
C GLU A 191 51.02 8.56 -14.09
N LYS A 192 50.02 9.45 -14.11
CA LYS A 192 48.78 9.33 -13.30
C LYS A 192 47.58 8.81 -14.08
N LYS A 193 47.67 8.74 -15.41
CA LYS A 193 46.50 8.47 -16.27
C LYS A 193 45.93 7.08 -16.04
N ASP A 194 46.76 6.03 -16.03
CA ASP A 194 46.28 4.66 -15.90
C ASP A 194 45.55 4.42 -14.55
N THR A 195 46.10 4.95 -13.45
CA THR A 195 45.48 4.89 -12.12
C THR A 195 44.16 5.68 -12.06
N LEU A 196 44.10 6.86 -12.69
CA LEU A 196 42.87 7.65 -12.75
C LEU A 196 41.79 6.99 -13.60
N VAL A 197 42.15 6.36 -14.72
CA VAL A 197 41.21 5.57 -15.52
C VAL A 197 40.65 4.41 -14.68
N ASP A 198 41.52 3.69 -13.96
CA ASP A 198 41.10 2.61 -13.06
C ASP A 198 40.11 3.12 -12.00
N PHE A 199 40.43 4.25 -11.36
CA PHE A 199 39.54 4.87 -10.38
C PHE A 199 38.19 5.27 -10.99
N LEU A 200 38.18 5.95 -12.15
CA LEU A 200 36.94 6.38 -12.81
C LEU A 200 36.04 5.20 -13.20
N ILE A 201 36.63 4.10 -13.70
CA ILE A 201 35.90 2.86 -14.03
C ILE A 201 35.25 2.27 -12.78
N ARG A 202 35.99 2.17 -11.68
CA ARG A 202 35.49 1.63 -10.41
C ARG A 202 34.46 2.55 -9.77
N LEU A 203 34.69 3.86 -9.81
CA LEU A 203 33.77 4.88 -9.33
C LEU A 203 32.42 4.79 -10.05
N TYR A 204 32.44 4.67 -11.39
CA TYR A 204 31.20 4.51 -12.16
C TYR A 204 30.52 3.16 -11.88
N SER A 205 31.29 2.08 -11.70
CA SER A 205 30.71 0.78 -11.32
C SER A 205 29.96 0.86 -9.99
N VAL A 206 30.50 1.55 -8.98
CA VAL A 206 29.82 1.82 -7.71
C VAL A 206 28.59 2.71 -7.89
N TYR A 207 28.71 3.77 -8.71
CA TYR A 207 27.62 4.69 -9.01
C TYR A 207 26.39 3.94 -9.56
N VAL A 208 26.61 3.02 -10.50
CA VAL A 208 25.57 2.17 -11.10
C VAL A 208 25.02 1.17 -10.08
N ASP A 209 25.89 0.39 -9.43
CA ASP A 209 25.50 -0.74 -8.57
C ASP A 209 24.70 -0.33 -7.33
N LEU A 210 24.95 0.88 -6.84
CA LEU A 210 24.29 1.45 -5.66
C LEU A 210 23.19 2.47 -5.99
N HIS A 211 22.86 2.65 -7.28
CA HIS A 211 21.82 3.57 -7.74
C HIS A 211 22.04 5.02 -7.24
N PHE A 212 23.25 5.54 -7.42
CA PHE A 212 23.48 6.98 -7.25
C PHE A 212 22.78 7.76 -8.36
N ALA A 213 22.27 8.93 -8.00
CA ALA A 213 21.74 9.93 -8.93
C ALA A 213 22.70 11.11 -9.12
N TYR A 214 23.58 11.35 -8.13
CA TYR A 214 24.62 12.38 -8.16
C TYR A 214 25.78 11.93 -7.27
N LEU A 215 27.01 12.11 -7.73
CA LEU A 215 28.21 11.84 -6.97
C LEU A 215 29.33 12.80 -7.39
N GLU A 216 29.76 13.67 -6.49
CA GLU A 216 30.80 14.65 -6.71
C GLU A 216 31.92 14.46 -5.68
N ILE A 217 33.16 14.56 -6.13
CA ILE A 217 34.36 14.53 -5.28
C ILE A 217 35.20 15.77 -5.60
N ASN A 218 35.32 16.68 -4.62
CA ASN A 218 36.10 17.90 -4.78
C ASN A 218 36.72 18.44 -3.47
N PRO A 219 38.03 18.30 -3.23
CA PRO A 219 39.03 17.79 -4.17
C PRO A 219 39.16 16.27 -4.15
N LEU A 220 39.37 15.69 -5.34
CA LEU A 220 39.98 14.38 -5.53
C LEU A 220 41.50 14.57 -5.61
N VAL A 221 42.25 14.11 -4.62
CA VAL A 221 43.72 14.26 -4.57
C VAL A 221 44.39 13.03 -5.17
N VAL A 222 45.36 13.23 -6.06
CA VAL A 222 46.18 12.16 -6.65
C VAL A 222 47.65 12.44 -6.41
N LEU A 223 48.23 11.76 -5.42
CA LEU A 223 49.64 11.87 -5.06
C LEU A 223 50.52 11.04 -5.99
N ASP A 224 51.75 11.50 -6.19
CA ASP A 224 52.74 10.81 -7.00
C ASP A 224 53.12 9.46 -6.36
N ALA A 225 53.58 8.53 -7.19
CA ALA A 225 54.15 7.28 -6.74
C ALA A 225 55.36 7.50 -5.83
N VAL A 226 55.40 6.83 -4.68
CA VAL A 226 56.54 6.87 -3.74
C VAL A 226 57.26 5.51 -3.78
N ASN A 227 58.60 5.52 -3.87
CA ASN A 227 59.46 4.33 -3.84
C ASN A 227 59.11 3.23 -4.85
N GLY A 228 58.67 3.60 -6.06
CA GLY A 228 58.28 2.64 -7.11
C GLY A 228 56.89 2.02 -6.92
N GLY A 229 56.06 2.57 -6.03
CA GLY A 229 54.64 2.21 -5.89
C GLY A 229 53.75 2.82 -6.98
N GLU A 230 52.43 2.71 -6.80
CA GLU A 230 51.43 3.33 -7.68
C GLU A 230 51.03 4.73 -7.14
N PRO A 231 50.57 5.66 -8.00
CA PRO A 231 49.93 6.90 -7.56
C PRO A 231 48.79 6.63 -6.57
N GLN A 232 48.69 7.43 -5.51
CA GLN A 232 47.68 7.24 -4.46
C GLN A 232 46.50 8.20 -4.68
N VAL A 233 45.28 7.64 -4.76
CA VAL A 233 44.04 8.40 -4.87
C VAL A 233 43.45 8.64 -3.48
N CYS A 234 43.05 9.86 -3.16
CA CYS A 234 42.41 10.25 -1.90
C CYS A 234 41.21 11.17 -2.19
N TYR A 235 40.03 10.87 -1.67
CA TYR A 235 38.83 11.70 -1.84
C TYR A 235 38.54 12.51 -0.57
N LEU A 236 38.87 13.81 -0.59
CA LEU A 236 38.80 14.66 0.61
C LEU A 236 37.43 15.24 0.89
N ASP A 237 36.62 15.47 -0.14
CA ASP A 237 35.22 15.86 -0.01
C ASP A 237 34.33 15.01 -0.90
N MET A 238 33.10 14.73 -0.46
CA MET A 238 32.09 14.05 -1.25
C MET A 238 30.72 14.68 -1.06
N ALA A 239 30.03 14.95 -2.16
CA ALA A 239 28.61 15.28 -2.18
C ALA A 239 27.86 14.23 -3.01
N ALA A 240 26.81 13.65 -2.45
CA ALA A 240 26.11 12.54 -3.11
C ALA A 240 24.60 12.59 -2.93
N LYS A 241 23.89 12.07 -3.93
CA LYS A 241 22.46 11.74 -3.88
C LYS A 241 22.25 10.28 -4.30
N LEU A 242 21.48 9.53 -3.52
CA LEU A 242 21.01 8.20 -3.87
C LEU A 242 19.56 8.28 -4.34
N ASP A 243 19.17 7.39 -5.25
CA ASP A 243 17.77 7.19 -5.58
C ASP A 243 17.06 6.42 -4.46
N GLN A 244 16.27 7.11 -3.63
CA GLN A 244 15.56 6.48 -2.51
C GLN A 244 14.61 5.35 -2.99
N THR A 245 14.05 5.45 -4.19
CA THR A 245 13.10 4.43 -4.69
C THR A 245 13.78 3.07 -4.92
N ALA A 246 15.11 3.08 -5.08
CA ALA A 246 15.93 1.87 -5.17
C ALA A 246 16.19 1.19 -3.82
N GLU A 247 15.64 1.68 -2.70
CA GLU A 247 15.82 1.07 -1.36
C GLU A 247 15.41 -0.40 -1.32
N SER A 248 14.38 -0.77 -2.08
CA SER A 248 13.95 -2.17 -2.23
C SER A 248 14.98 -3.10 -2.87
N ILE A 249 15.97 -2.54 -3.59
CA ILE A 249 17.02 -3.24 -4.33
C ILE A 249 18.36 -3.09 -3.61
N CYS A 250 18.72 -1.87 -3.25
CA CYS A 250 20.03 -1.48 -2.75
C CYS A 250 20.07 -1.26 -1.23
N GLY A 251 18.94 -1.27 -0.53
CA GLY A 251 18.86 -1.08 0.93
C GLY A 251 19.84 -1.96 1.72
N PRO A 252 19.92 -3.29 1.44
CA PRO A 252 20.89 -4.16 2.08
C PRO A 252 22.35 -3.79 1.77
N LYS A 253 22.63 -3.34 0.54
CA LYS A 253 23.97 -2.89 0.11
C LYS A 253 24.38 -1.59 0.80
N TRP A 254 23.42 -0.69 0.99
CA TRP A 254 23.65 0.56 1.69
C TRP A 254 23.85 0.33 3.19
N ALA A 255 23.09 -0.59 3.80
CA ALA A 255 23.15 -0.89 5.21
C ALA A 255 24.50 -1.51 5.62
N ILE A 256 25.01 -2.48 4.85
CA ILE A 256 26.27 -3.18 5.20
C ILE A 256 27.49 -2.25 5.15
N ALA A 257 27.52 -1.29 4.23
CA ALA A 257 28.60 -0.31 4.16
C ALA A 257 28.64 0.60 5.40
N ARG A 258 27.53 0.71 6.15
CA ARG A 258 27.40 1.51 7.37
C ARG A 258 27.63 0.71 8.65
N ASP A 259 27.86 -0.59 8.54
CA ASP A 259 28.29 -1.44 9.66
C ASP A 259 29.79 -1.22 9.90
N LEU A 260 30.15 -0.42 10.90
CA LEU A 260 31.55 -0.07 11.17
C LEU A 260 32.45 -1.28 11.44
N SER A 261 31.88 -2.40 11.91
CA SER A 261 32.64 -3.62 12.20
C SER A 261 33.27 -4.24 10.95
N VAL A 262 32.83 -3.87 9.74
CA VAL A 262 33.39 -4.40 8.48
C VAL A 262 34.73 -3.74 8.11
N TYR A 263 35.07 -2.60 8.74
CA TYR A 263 36.32 -1.89 8.51
C TYR A 263 37.39 -2.17 9.58
N GLU A 264 37.01 -2.86 10.65
CA GLU A 264 37.94 -3.32 11.69
C GLU A 264 38.73 -4.53 11.16
N ARG A 265 39.96 -4.30 10.67
CA ARG A 265 40.86 -5.39 10.28
C ARG A 265 41.54 -5.97 11.53
N ASN A 266 41.42 -7.29 11.68
CA ASN A 266 42.10 -8.14 12.66
C ASN A 266 43.59 -7.80 12.83
N GLU A 267 43.98 -7.24 13.98
CA GLU A 267 45.28 -7.53 14.59
C GLU A 267 45.16 -8.52 15.77
N ASP A 268 43.96 -8.85 16.23
CA ASP A 268 43.72 -9.91 17.23
C ASP A 268 42.54 -10.82 16.81
N ALA A 269 42.81 -11.76 15.91
CA ALA A 269 41.85 -12.80 15.49
C ALA A 269 41.57 -13.87 16.57
N ALA A 270 41.62 -13.50 17.87
CA ALA A 270 41.46 -14.41 18.99
C ALA A 270 40.34 -14.03 19.98
N VAL A 271 39.51 -13.03 19.69
CA VAL A 271 38.27 -12.80 20.45
C VAL A 271 37.07 -12.97 19.54
N LYS A 272 36.49 -14.17 19.59
CA LYS A 272 35.14 -14.46 19.09
C LYS A 272 34.22 -13.34 19.53
N THR A 273 33.74 -12.53 18.60
CA THR A 273 32.62 -11.62 18.85
C THR A 273 31.40 -12.47 19.12
N ALA A 274 31.13 -12.66 20.42
CA ALA A 274 29.83 -13.03 20.89
C ALA A 274 28.84 -12.03 20.28
N ALA A 275 27.92 -12.53 19.45
CA ALA A 275 26.70 -11.82 19.16
C ALA A 275 26.16 -11.30 20.50
N SER A 276 26.02 -9.99 20.62
CA SER A 276 25.45 -9.35 21.80
C SER A 276 24.07 -9.96 22.02
N LYS A 277 23.96 -10.83 23.02
CA LYS A 277 22.68 -11.37 23.49
C LYS A 277 21.82 -10.16 23.89
N GLY A 278 20.91 -9.76 23.00
CA GLY A 278 20.00 -8.63 23.21
C GLY A 278 19.92 -7.61 22.06
N ALA A 279 20.79 -7.65 21.04
CA ALA A 279 20.62 -6.79 19.87
C ALA A 279 19.41 -7.23 19.04
N LYS A 280 18.52 -6.29 18.68
CA LYS A 280 17.42 -6.55 17.75
C LYS A 280 18.01 -7.09 16.45
N VAL A 281 17.59 -8.28 16.05
CA VAL A 281 17.89 -8.82 14.72
C VAL A 281 17.19 -7.91 13.70
N SER A 282 17.95 -7.10 12.97
CA SER A 282 17.44 -6.38 11.79
C SER A 282 17.40 -7.34 10.59
N ALA A 283 16.50 -7.07 9.64
CA ALA A 283 16.45 -7.85 8.40
C ALA A 283 17.76 -7.75 7.59
N ASP A 284 18.43 -6.60 7.67
CA ASP A 284 19.68 -6.30 6.99
C ASP A 284 20.86 -6.21 7.97
N ARG A 285 22.08 -6.49 7.48
CA ARG A 285 23.32 -6.26 8.24
C ARG A 285 23.69 -4.79 8.20
N GLY A 286 23.73 -4.13 9.36
CA GLY A 286 24.05 -2.70 9.48
C GLY A 286 22.81 -1.80 9.53
N PRO A 287 22.98 -0.50 9.85
CA PRO A 287 21.87 0.43 9.99
C PRO A 287 21.30 0.89 8.63
N PRO A 288 19.95 1.04 8.50
CA PRO A 288 19.30 1.49 7.26
C PRO A 288 19.68 2.93 6.92
N MET A 289 19.77 3.26 5.63
CA MET A 289 20.21 4.58 5.14
C MET A 289 19.44 5.73 5.80
N VAL A 290 20.16 6.81 6.14
CA VAL A 290 19.59 8.00 6.76
C VAL A 290 19.47 9.11 5.72
N TRP A 291 18.32 9.78 5.71
CA TRP A 291 18.00 10.85 4.76
C TRP A 291 17.99 12.20 5.50
N PRO A 292 19.12 12.93 5.57
CA PRO A 292 19.18 14.22 6.28
C PRO A 292 18.29 15.28 5.62
N ALA A 293 17.74 16.18 6.44
CA ALA A 293 17.11 17.41 5.96
C ALA A 293 18.17 18.39 5.42
N PRO A 294 17.80 19.31 4.51
CA PRO A 294 18.69 20.40 4.08
C PRO A 294 19.14 21.27 5.25
N PHE A 295 20.33 21.87 5.15
CA PHE A 295 20.80 22.83 6.15
C PHE A 295 19.78 23.98 6.31
N GLY A 296 19.55 24.40 7.56
CA GLY A 296 18.51 25.38 7.91
C GLY A 296 17.23 24.77 8.48
N ARG A 297 17.04 23.44 8.36
CA ARG A 297 15.93 22.71 8.97
C ARG A 297 16.41 21.41 9.62
N ASP A 298 15.81 21.05 10.75
CA ASP A 298 15.94 19.72 11.34
C ASP A 298 14.68 18.89 11.05
N LEU A 299 14.85 17.58 10.85
CA LEU A 299 13.73 16.67 10.65
C LEU A 299 12.95 16.53 11.97
N THR A 300 11.65 16.82 11.97
CA THR A 300 10.84 16.63 13.17
C THR A 300 10.55 15.14 13.42
N LYS A 301 10.17 14.78 14.66
CA LYS A 301 9.78 13.40 14.99
C LYS A 301 8.57 12.96 14.15
N GLU A 302 7.69 13.89 13.85
CA GLU A 302 6.47 13.71 13.08
C GLU A 302 6.77 13.52 11.59
N GLU A 303 7.67 14.32 11.01
CA GLU A 303 8.16 14.13 9.64
C GLU A 303 8.78 12.74 9.47
N ALA A 304 9.61 12.31 10.42
CA ALA A 304 10.23 10.98 10.43
C ALA A 304 9.20 9.84 10.51
N TYR A 305 8.14 10.02 11.32
CA TYR A 305 7.06 9.06 11.46
C TYR A 305 6.26 8.90 10.14
N ILE A 306 5.90 10.02 9.50
CA ILE A 306 5.21 9.98 8.21
C ILE A 306 6.10 9.39 7.12
N GLN A 307 7.39 9.72 7.08
CA GLN A 307 8.34 9.12 6.14
C GLN A 307 8.44 7.59 6.31
N LYS A 308 8.39 7.10 7.55
CA LYS A 308 8.35 5.66 7.82
C LYS A 308 7.06 5.01 7.33
N LEU A 309 5.91 5.67 7.55
CA LEU A 309 4.62 5.17 7.09
C LEU A 309 4.57 5.08 5.56
N ASP A 310 5.05 6.12 4.87
CA ASP A 310 5.22 6.20 3.41
C ASP A 310 6.07 5.05 2.86
N GLY A 311 7.25 4.81 3.45
CA GLY A 311 8.15 3.72 3.02
C GLY A 311 7.59 2.30 3.22
N SER A 312 6.49 2.15 3.95
CA SER A 312 5.84 0.85 4.24
C SER A 312 4.62 0.56 3.37
N THR A 313 4.30 1.42 2.40
CA THR A 313 3.08 1.30 1.59
C THR A 313 3.28 1.71 0.13
N GLY A 314 2.35 1.30 -0.74
CA GLY A 314 2.30 1.79 -2.14
C GLY A 314 1.52 3.10 -2.29
N ALA A 315 0.89 3.60 -1.22
CA ALA A 315 0.34 4.95 -1.17
C ALA A 315 1.46 6.00 -0.99
N SER A 316 1.18 7.26 -1.25
CA SER A 316 2.12 8.37 -1.02
C SER A 316 1.64 9.20 0.18
N LEU A 317 2.50 9.39 1.17
CA LEU A 317 2.24 10.15 2.40
C LEU A 317 3.43 11.07 2.69
N LYS A 318 3.26 12.37 2.51
CA LYS A 318 4.33 13.36 2.71
C LYS A 318 3.94 14.40 3.73
N LEU A 319 4.88 14.78 4.59
CA LEU A 319 4.74 15.88 5.51
C LEU A 319 6.07 16.62 5.61
N THR A 320 5.99 17.95 5.57
CA THR A 320 7.09 18.86 5.86
C THR A 320 6.56 20.01 6.69
N VAL A 321 7.15 20.24 7.86
CA VAL A 321 6.79 21.36 8.73
C VAL A 321 7.60 22.57 8.31
N LEU A 322 6.91 23.63 7.88
CA LEU A 322 7.51 24.88 7.40
C LEU A 322 7.61 25.90 8.54
N ASN A 323 6.51 26.09 9.27
CA ASN A 323 6.41 27.01 10.39
C ASN A 323 5.48 26.39 11.45
N ALA A 324 6.03 25.79 12.50
CA ALA A 324 5.23 25.10 13.53
C ALA A 324 4.22 26.03 14.25
N GLU A 325 4.52 27.34 14.32
CA GLU A 325 3.63 28.37 14.90
C GLU A 325 2.66 28.98 13.87
N GLY A 326 2.79 28.59 12.60
CA GLY A 326 1.92 29.01 11.52
C GLY A 326 0.46 28.65 11.82
N ARG A 327 -0.46 29.54 11.45
CA ARG A 327 -1.89 29.33 11.74
C ARG A 327 -2.59 28.52 10.65
N ILE A 328 -2.04 28.41 9.45
CA ILE A 328 -2.67 27.76 8.30
C ILE A 328 -2.05 26.39 8.09
N TRP A 329 -2.83 25.34 8.31
CA TRP A 329 -2.42 23.96 8.12
C TRP A 329 -3.17 23.33 6.95
N THR A 330 -2.49 22.47 6.21
CA THR A 330 -3.04 21.80 5.04
C THR A 330 -2.96 20.28 5.19
N MET A 331 -4.06 19.61 4.85
CA MET A 331 -4.16 18.15 4.74
C MET A 331 -4.81 17.85 3.40
N VAL A 332 -4.05 18.05 2.33
CA VAL A 332 -4.53 18.00 0.94
C VAL A 332 -4.21 16.67 0.31
N ALA A 333 -5.15 16.14 -0.48
CA ALA A 333 -4.98 14.85 -1.12
C ALA A 333 -4.54 14.96 -2.59
N GLY A 334 -3.35 14.42 -2.90
CA GLY A 334 -2.69 14.46 -4.20
C GLY A 334 -1.56 15.48 -4.28
N GLY A 335 -0.38 15.05 -4.75
CA GLY A 335 0.81 15.89 -4.88
C GLY A 335 0.61 17.16 -5.71
N GLY A 336 -0.02 17.07 -6.89
CA GLY A 336 -0.32 18.26 -7.69
C GLY A 336 -1.34 19.20 -7.04
N ALA A 337 -2.35 18.64 -6.37
CA ALA A 337 -3.35 19.45 -5.67
C ALA A 337 -2.72 20.19 -4.48
N SER A 338 -1.90 19.52 -3.66
CA SER A 338 -1.27 20.17 -2.50
C SER A 338 -0.40 21.36 -2.91
N VAL A 339 0.31 21.26 -4.03
CA VAL A 339 1.06 22.38 -4.62
C VAL A 339 0.13 23.53 -5.02
N VAL A 340 -0.99 23.25 -5.70
CA VAL A 340 -1.98 24.26 -6.10
C VAL A 340 -2.62 24.97 -4.88
N TYR A 341 -2.91 24.25 -3.79
CA TYR A 341 -3.39 24.88 -2.56
C TYR A 341 -2.32 25.76 -1.90
N SER A 342 -1.06 25.31 -1.87
CA SER A 342 0.06 26.11 -1.36
C SER A 342 0.30 27.38 -2.19
N ASP A 343 0.20 27.27 -3.53
CA ASP A 343 0.25 28.40 -4.45
C ASP A 343 -0.86 29.42 -4.16
N ALA A 344 -2.11 28.97 -3.99
CA ALA A 344 -3.23 29.85 -3.69
C ALA A 344 -3.06 30.59 -2.35
N ILE A 345 -2.59 29.89 -1.30
CA ILE A 345 -2.31 30.51 0.00
C ILE A 345 -1.21 31.57 -0.12
N ALA A 346 -0.14 31.25 -0.86
CA ALA A 346 0.97 32.17 -1.09
C ALA A 346 0.57 33.38 -1.95
N ALA A 347 -0.23 33.17 -3.00
CA ALA A 347 -0.72 34.22 -3.90
C ALA A 347 -1.60 35.25 -3.16
N HIS A 348 -2.32 34.81 -2.12
CA HIS A 348 -3.09 35.70 -1.24
C HIS A 348 -2.26 36.38 -0.14
N GLY A 349 -0.93 36.18 -0.11
CA GLY A 349 -0.03 36.87 0.82
C GLY A 349 0.10 36.23 2.20
N PHE A 350 -0.23 34.95 2.35
CA PHE A 350 -0.21 34.22 3.63
C PHE A 350 0.86 33.11 3.67
N ALA A 351 1.95 33.26 2.90
CA ALA A 351 3.02 32.26 2.84
C ALA A 351 3.76 32.10 4.19
N ASP A 352 3.90 33.19 4.95
CA ASP A 352 4.52 33.23 6.28
C ASP A 352 3.69 32.54 7.37
N GLU A 353 2.35 32.54 7.21
CA GLU A 353 1.41 31.87 8.10
C GLU A 353 1.18 30.38 7.74
N LEU A 354 1.71 29.90 6.61
CA LEU A 354 1.60 28.50 6.16
C LEU A 354 2.51 27.59 7.00
N ALA A 355 1.89 26.68 7.74
CA ALA A 355 2.57 25.89 8.74
C ALA A 355 3.25 24.63 8.20
N ASN A 356 2.65 24.01 7.17
CA ASN A 356 3.14 22.77 6.60
C ASN A 356 2.89 22.68 5.10
N TYR A 357 3.76 21.91 4.43
CA TYR A 357 3.46 21.29 3.16
C TYR A 357 3.24 19.79 3.39
N GLY A 358 2.23 19.20 2.76
CA GLY A 358 1.99 17.77 2.87
C GLY A 358 0.94 17.29 1.90
N GLU A 359 1.00 16.00 1.59
CA GLU A 359 -0.03 15.33 0.80
C GLU A 359 -0.27 13.89 1.22
N TYR A 360 -1.45 13.38 0.88
CA TYR A 360 -1.74 11.95 0.88
C TYR A 360 -2.41 11.52 -0.44
N SER A 361 -1.94 10.45 -1.05
CA SER A 361 -2.45 9.94 -2.33
C SER A 361 -2.11 8.46 -2.56
N GLY A 362 -2.43 7.91 -3.74
CA GLY A 362 -2.22 6.48 -4.01
C GLY A 362 -3.22 5.56 -3.29
N ALA A 363 -4.40 6.06 -2.93
CA ALA A 363 -5.45 5.35 -2.22
C ALA A 363 -5.02 4.72 -0.87
N PRO A 364 -4.59 5.55 0.10
CA PRO A 364 -4.26 5.06 1.43
C PRO A 364 -5.49 4.46 2.11
N THR A 365 -5.25 3.50 2.98
CA THR A 365 -6.28 2.87 3.81
C THR A 365 -6.85 3.85 4.84
N GLU A 366 -7.99 3.51 5.44
CA GLU A 366 -8.57 4.25 6.57
C GLU A 366 -7.57 4.42 7.71
N GLY A 367 -6.85 3.34 8.08
CA GLY A 367 -5.87 3.35 9.16
C GLY A 367 -4.68 4.26 8.86
N GLN A 368 -4.13 4.21 7.66
CA GLN A 368 -3.04 5.10 7.24
C GLN A 368 -3.47 6.57 7.22
N THR A 369 -4.67 6.84 6.69
CA THR A 369 -5.21 8.21 6.65
C THR A 369 -5.44 8.73 8.07
N TYR A 370 -5.88 7.87 9.00
CA TYR A 370 -6.01 8.24 10.40
C TYR A 370 -4.66 8.60 11.02
N GLU A 371 -3.60 7.79 10.85
CA GLU A 371 -2.30 8.09 11.45
C GLU A 371 -1.71 9.40 10.88
N TYR A 372 -1.89 9.64 9.58
CA TYR A 372 -1.52 10.90 8.93
C TYR A 372 -2.31 12.09 9.50
N ALA A 373 -3.64 11.98 9.57
CA ALA A 373 -4.51 13.04 10.07
C ALA A 373 -4.24 13.33 11.56
N LYS A 374 -4.10 12.28 12.37
CA LYS A 374 -3.73 12.37 13.79
C LYS A 374 -2.45 13.17 13.98
N THR A 375 -1.44 12.91 13.17
CA THR A 375 -0.14 13.60 13.26
C THR A 375 -0.28 15.11 12.98
N ILE A 376 -1.03 15.47 11.93
CA ILE A 376 -1.28 16.90 11.60
C ILE A 376 -2.15 17.58 12.67
N ILE A 377 -3.19 16.90 13.16
CA ILE A 377 -4.12 17.46 14.16
C ILE A 377 -3.43 17.64 15.51
N ASP A 378 -2.54 16.73 15.88
CA ASP A 378 -1.68 16.91 17.04
C ASP A 378 -0.80 18.15 16.87
N LEU A 379 -0.10 18.31 15.74
CA LEU A 379 0.78 19.45 15.49
C LEU A 379 0.05 20.82 15.52
N ILE A 380 -1.11 20.96 14.85
CA ILE A 380 -1.88 22.22 14.87
C ILE A 380 -2.38 22.57 16.29
N THR A 381 -2.55 21.58 17.16
CA THR A 381 -3.03 21.77 18.54
C THR A 381 -1.92 21.82 19.60
N ARG A 382 -0.68 22.03 19.18
CA ARG A 382 0.45 22.37 20.07
C ARG A 382 0.62 23.89 20.21
N GLY A 383 1.36 24.27 21.25
CA GLY A 383 1.78 25.64 21.52
C GLY A 383 0.70 26.48 22.21
N THR A 384 0.90 27.80 22.20
CA THR A 384 -0.07 28.76 22.73
C THR A 384 -1.19 28.98 21.70
N PRO A 385 -2.48 29.00 22.09
CA PRO A 385 -3.56 29.33 21.18
C PRO A 385 -3.33 30.66 20.45
N ASN A 386 -3.43 30.65 19.13
CA ASN A 386 -3.27 31.85 18.32
C ASN A 386 -4.52 32.75 18.49
N PRO A 387 -4.39 34.06 18.77
CA PRO A 387 -5.53 34.96 18.95
C PRO A 387 -6.49 35.05 17.75
N LYS A 388 -6.01 34.80 16.53
CA LYS A 388 -6.83 34.77 15.31
C LYS A 388 -7.49 33.39 15.05
N GLY A 389 -7.24 32.42 15.93
CA GLY A 389 -7.50 31.00 15.70
C GLY A 389 -6.59 30.41 14.62
N LYS A 390 -6.66 29.08 14.46
CA LYS A 390 -5.94 28.35 13.40
C LYS A 390 -6.92 27.80 12.35
N ILE A 391 -6.40 27.50 11.16
CA ILE A 391 -7.17 27.03 10.01
C ILE A 391 -6.62 25.66 9.60
N LEU A 392 -7.51 24.70 9.35
CA LEU A 392 -7.18 23.42 8.73
C LEU A 392 -7.92 23.27 7.40
N ILE A 393 -7.16 23.20 6.31
CA ILE A 393 -7.68 22.99 4.95
C ILE A 393 -7.55 21.51 4.58
N ILE A 394 -8.68 20.82 4.52
CA ILE A 394 -8.79 19.42 4.08
C ILE A 394 -9.24 19.41 2.63
N GLY A 395 -8.29 19.63 1.72
CA GLY A 395 -8.57 19.88 0.31
C GLY A 395 -8.22 18.73 -0.63
N GLY A 396 -8.44 18.98 -1.92
CA GLY A 396 -7.86 18.21 -3.01
C GLY A 396 -8.71 18.20 -4.28
N GLY A 397 -8.08 17.77 -5.39
CA GLY A 397 -8.78 17.59 -6.66
C GLY A 397 -9.79 16.45 -6.65
N ILE A 398 -10.51 16.24 -7.75
CA ILE A 398 -11.40 15.08 -7.93
C ILE A 398 -10.56 13.81 -8.09
N ALA A 399 -10.66 12.88 -7.13
CA ALA A 399 -9.86 11.65 -7.17
C ALA A 399 -10.31 10.69 -8.29
N ASN A 400 -9.35 9.94 -8.83
CA ASN A 400 -9.60 8.90 -9.84
C ASN A 400 -9.93 7.53 -9.22
N PHE A 401 -9.27 7.15 -8.12
CA PHE A 401 -9.44 5.83 -7.51
C PHE A 401 -9.39 5.83 -5.98
N THR A 402 -8.91 6.91 -5.36
CA THR A 402 -8.94 7.04 -3.90
C THR A 402 -10.39 7.10 -3.42
N ASN A 403 -10.78 6.16 -2.55
CA ASN A 403 -12.10 6.14 -1.94
C ASN A 403 -12.19 7.24 -0.87
N VAL A 404 -12.93 8.31 -1.17
CA VAL A 404 -13.06 9.49 -0.31
C VAL A 404 -13.80 9.16 0.99
N ALA A 405 -14.78 8.26 0.96
CA ALA A 405 -15.48 7.83 2.17
C ALA A 405 -14.54 7.11 3.14
N ALA A 406 -13.68 6.22 2.65
CA ALA A 406 -12.71 5.49 3.47
C ALA A 406 -11.65 6.41 4.08
N THR A 407 -11.07 7.32 3.29
CA THR A 407 -10.08 8.28 3.80
C THR A 407 -10.71 9.25 4.81
N PHE A 408 -11.92 9.73 4.54
CA PHE A 408 -12.62 10.64 5.45
C PHE A 408 -13.03 9.96 6.75
N LYS A 409 -13.34 8.66 6.77
CA LYS A 409 -13.55 7.91 8.03
C LYS A 409 -12.33 7.98 8.93
N GLY A 410 -11.13 7.81 8.37
CA GLY A 410 -9.86 7.95 9.11
C GLY A 410 -9.65 9.37 9.66
N ILE A 411 -9.91 10.39 8.85
CA ILE A 411 -9.83 11.80 9.26
C ILE A 411 -10.84 12.12 10.37
N ILE A 412 -12.11 11.70 10.20
CA ILE A 412 -13.19 11.90 11.17
C ILE A 412 -12.83 11.25 12.50
N ARG A 413 -12.22 10.05 12.49
CA ARG A 413 -11.74 9.37 13.70
C ARG A 413 -10.71 10.22 14.45
N ALA A 414 -9.72 10.77 13.74
CA ALA A 414 -8.72 11.65 14.35
C ALA A 414 -9.32 12.96 14.87
N LEU A 415 -10.23 13.59 14.12
CA LEU A 415 -10.91 14.82 14.56
C LEU A 415 -11.72 14.59 15.86
N LYS A 416 -12.38 13.44 15.99
CA LYS A 416 -13.12 13.07 17.22
C LYS A 416 -12.20 12.89 18.42
N GLU A 417 -11.02 12.27 18.23
CA GLU A 417 -10.03 12.06 19.29
C GLU A 417 -9.47 13.39 19.84
N PHE A 418 -9.29 14.39 18.97
CA PHE A 418 -8.70 15.69 19.32
C PHE A 418 -9.73 16.82 19.51
N LYS A 419 -11.01 16.49 19.71
CA LYS A 419 -12.12 17.46 19.83
C LYS A 419 -11.79 18.62 20.78
N ASN A 420 -11.36 18.29 22.01
CA ASN A 420 -11.15 19.30 23.05
C ASN A 420 -9.97 20.23 22.71
N GLN A 421 -8.89 19.67 22.16
CA GLN A 421 -7.70 20.42 21.77
C GLN A 421 -7.98 21.35 20.58
N LEU A 422 -8.78 20.90 19.61
CA LEU A 422 -9.23 21.70 18.45
C LEU A 422 -10.07 22.91 18.90
N ILE A 423 -10.98 22.73 19.85
CA ILE A 423 -11.79 23.81 20.42
C ILE A 423 -10.90 24.81 21.17
N ALA A 424 -9.97 24.32 22.00
CA ALA A 424 -9.05 25.17 22.76
C ALA A 424 -8.18 26.08 21.86
N HIS A 425 -7.80 25.59 20.67
CA HIS A 425 -7.02 26.34 19.69
C HIS A 425 -7.87 27.13 18.68
N GLN A 426 -9.19 27.15 18.85
CA GLN A 426 -10.14 27.82 17.95
C GLN A 426 -9.94 27.45 16.47
N VAL A 427 -9.71 26.15 16.21
CA VAL A 427 -9.46 25.66 14.85
C VAL A 427 -10.73 25.77 14.00
N LYS A 428 -10.60 26.25 12.76
CA LYS A 428 -11.67 26.27 11.75
C LYS A 428 -11.29 25.36 10.60
N ILE A 429 -12.21 24.49 10.18
CA ILE A 429 -11.94 23.45 9.18
C ILE A 429 -12.69 23.75 7.88
N PHE A 430 -11.98 23.68 6.76
CA PHE A 430 -12.54 23.87 5.42
C PHE A 430 -12.25 22.64 4.57
N VAL A 431 -13.29 22.07 3.96
CA VAL A 431 -13.21 20.78 3.28
C VAL A 431 -13.69 20.93 1.84
N ARG A 432 -12.89 20.53 0.85
CA ARG A 432 -13.31 20.41 -0.55
C ARG A 432 -12.74 19.13 -1.14
N ARG A 433 -13.61 18.24 -1.63
CA ARG A 433 -13.18 16.98 -2.25
C ARG A 433 -14.21 16.40 -3.21
N GLY A 434 -13.72 15.72 -4.25
CA GLY A 434 -14.50 14.88 -5.15
C GLY A 434 -13.80 13.54 -5.43
N GLY A 435 -14.48 12.64 -6.15
CA GLY A 435 -13.99 11.31 -6.53
C GLY A 435 -14.79 10.17 -5.92
N PRO A 436 -14.32 8.91 -5.99
CA PRO A 436 -15.09 7.74 -5.55
C PRO A 436 -15.69 7.87 -4.15
N ASN A 437 -17.02 7.68 -4.05
CA ASN A 437 -17.82 7.77 -2.83
C ASN A 437 -17.71 9.09 -2.05
N TYR A 438 -17.44 10.22 -2.74
CA TYR A 438 -17.28 11.51 -2.06
C TYR A 438 -18.55 11.97 -1.34
N GLN A 439 -19.74 11.67 -1.86
CA GLN A 439 -21.01 12.09 -1.29
C GLN A 439 -21.15 11.61 0.16
N GLU A 440 -20.76 10.37 0.44
CA GLU A 440 -20.77 9.79 1.80
C GLU A 440 -19.72 10.43 2.71
N GLY A 441 -18.49 10.61 2.20
CA GLY A 441 -17.42 11.26 2.95
C GLY A 441 -17.80 12.69 3.35
N LEU A 442 -18.31 13.48 2.41
CA LEU A 442 -18.77 14.84 2.66
C LEU A 442 -19.98 14.88 3.61
N LYS A 443 -20.95 13.98 3.44
CA LYS A 443 -22.10 13.85 4.36
C LYS A 443 -21.64 13.57 5.78
N ALA A 444 -20.75 12.61 5.97
CA ALA A 444 -20.20 12.27 7.28
C ALA A 444 -19.43 13.44 7.91
N MET A 445 -18.70 14.22 7.10
CA MET A 445 -17.98 15.41 7.57
C MET A 445 -18.92 16.56 7.97
N ARG A 446 -20.05 16.75 7.27
CA ARG A 446 -21.09 17.72 7.65
C ARG A 446 -21.73 17.37 8.99
N LEU A 447 -22.15 16.11 9.15
CA LEU A 447 -22.71 15.60 10.40
C LEU A 447 -21.72 15.69 11.57
N LEU A 448 -20.41 15.52 11.29
CA LEU A 448 -19.38 15.76 12.29
C LEU A 448 -19.37 17.23 12.74
N GLY A 449 -19.48 18.18 11.80
CA GLY A 449 -19.52 19.62 12.12
C GLY A 449 -20.63 19.99 13.11
N GLU A 450 -21.78 19.33 13.03
CA GLU A 450 -22.92 19.55 13.94
C GLU A 450 -22.67 19.05 15.37
N SER A 451 -21.80 18.04 15.55
CA SER A 451 -21.61 17.35 16.84
C SER A 451 -20.23 17.59 17.48
N LEU A 452 -19.23 17.97 16.69
CA LEU A 452 -17.85 18.15 17.15
C LEU A 452 -17.67 19.45 17.96
N GLY A 453 -18.45 20.50 17.68
CA GLY A 453 -18.28 21.82 18.31
C GLY A 453 -17.11 22.63 17.74
N VAL A 454 -16.54 22.16 16.63
CA VAL A 454 -15.49 22.84 15.84
C VAL A 454 -16.14 23.32 14.53
N PRO A 455 -15.96 24.58 14.10
CA PRO A 455 -16.55 25.04 12.85
C PRO A 455 -15.99 24.28 11.64
N ILE A 456 -16.85 23.57 10.90
CA ILE A 456 -16.50 22.84 9.68
C ILE A 456 -17.37 23.32 8.52
N ARG A 457 -16.75 23.74 7.41
CA ARG A 457 -17.45 24.06 6.15
C ARG A 457 -17.06 23.05 5.07
N VAL A 458 -18.06 22.43 4.43
CA VAL A 458 -17.88 21.27 3.55
C VAL A 458 -18.43 21.52 2.14
N PHE A 459 -17.57 21.42 1.15
CA PHE A 459 -17.79 21.73 -0.27
C PHE A 459 -17.51 20.50 -1.16
N GLY A 460 -18.23 20.40 -2.27
CA GLY A 460 -18.11 19.32 -3.24
C GLY A 460 -17.28 19.68 -4.47
N PRO A 461 -17.32 18.83 -5.52
CA PRO A 461 -16.64 19.09 -6.80
C PRO A 461 -17.28 20.24 -7.62
N ASP A 462 -18.49 20.66 -7.24
CA ASP A 462 -19.20 21.84 -7.76
C ASP A 462 -18.51 23.17 -7.37
N THR A 463 -17.70 23.15 -6.30
CA THR A 463 -16.87 24.28 -5.88
C THR A 463 -15.49 24.17 -6.51
N HIS A 464 -14.92 25.29 -7.02
CA HIS A 464 -13.58 25.27 -7.62
C HIS A 464 -12.53 24.84 -6.59
N ILE A 465 -11.50 24.10 -7.02
CA ILE A 465 -10.54 23.44 -6.13
C ILE A 465 -9.95 24.39 -5.07
N THR A 466 -9.50 25.58 -5.46
CA THR A 466 -8.89 26.55 -4.54
C THR A 466 -9.86 27.58 -3.95
N GLU A 467 -11.15 27.55 -4.29
CA GLU A 467 -12.12 28.57 -3.83
C GLU A 467 -12.29 28.59 -2.31
N ILE A 468 -12.05 27.45 -1.64
CA ILE A 468 -12.08 27.38 -0.19
C ILE A 468 -10.90 28.10 0.50
N VAL A 469 -9.83 28.42 -0.21
CA VAL A 469 -8.65 29.11 0.33
C VAL A 469 -8.98 30.55 0.74
N PRO A 470 -9.42 31.46 -0.14
CA PRO A 470 -9.79 32.81 0.26
C PRO A 470 -10.92 32.83 1.30
N LEU A 471 -11.87 31.89 1.21
CA LEU A 471 -12.93 31.70 2.21
C LEU A 471 -12.37 31.36 3.60
N ALA A 472 -11.33 30.51 3.67
CA ALA A 472 -10.68 30.14 4.92
C ALA A 472 -9.86 31.29 5.50
N LEU A 473 -9.20 32.06 4.64
CA LEU A 473 -8.38 33.22 5.01
C LEU A 473 -9.22 34.42 5.45
N GLY A 474 -10.53 34.43 5.17
CA GLY A 474 -11.44 35.53 5.50
C GLY A 474 -11.37 36.70 4.51
N ILE A 475 -10.94 36.43 3.28
CA ILE A 475 -10.82 37.43 2.20
C ILE A 475 -12.19 37.64 1.57
N ASP A 476 -12.64 38.90 1.52
CA ASP A 476 -13.89 39.29 0.89
C ASP A 476 -13.71 39.40 -0.63
N ILE A 477 -14.00 38.30 -1.32
CA ILE A 477 -13.86 38.17 -2.79
C ILE A 477 -14.78 39.16 -3.52
N SER A 478 -15.83 39.70 -2.88
CA SER A 478 -16.73 40.68 -3.48
C SER A 478 -16.10 42.07 -3.70
N LYS A 479 -14.98 42.37 -3.04
CA LYS A 479 -14.28 43.67 -3.13
C LYS A 479 -13.11 43.71 -4.12
N THR A 480 -12.61 42.56 -4.55
CA THR A 480 -11.57 42.44 -5.59
C THR A 480 -12.21 42.45 -6.98
N LYS A 481 -12.14 43.60 -7.67
CA LYS A 481 -12.57 43.75 -9.07
C LYS A 481 -11.60 43.02 -10.02
N SER A 482 -11.98 41.86 -10.54
CA SER A 482 -12.09 41.59 -11.99
C SER A 482 -12.80 40.24 -12.21
N SER A 483 -13.72 40.19 -13.18
CA SER A 483 -14.44 39.01 -13.69
C SER A 483 -15.10 38.07 -12.66
N ASN A 484 -16.13 38.57 -11.97
CA ASN A 484 -17.23 37.71 -11.52
C ASN A 484 -18.00 37.21 -12.77
N VAL A 485 -17.60 36.07 -13.31
CA VAL A 485 -18.59 35.18 -13.94
C VAL A 485 -19.00 34.22 -12.84
N GLY A 486 -20.18 34.47 -12.26
CA GLY A 486 -20.78 33.55 -11.32
C GLY A 486 -20.96 32.18 -11.98
N ILE A 487 -20.12 31.22 -11.62
CA ILE A 487 -20.44 29.79 -11.80
C ILE A 487 -21.71 29.45 -11.00
N SER A 488 -22.07 30.28 -10.00
CA SER A 488 -23.34 30.25 -9.28
C SER A 488 -24.60 30.41 -10.16
N GLY A 489 -24.48 30.90 -11.41
CA GLY A 489 -25.61 31.11 -12.32
C GLY A 489 -25.91 29.96 -13.30
N LEU A 490 -25.12 28.88 -13.31
CA LEU A 490 -25.27 27.75 -14.25
C LEU A 490 -25.86 26.49 -13.59
N HIS A 491 -26.24 26.55 -12.32
CA HIS A 491 -26.65 25.40 -11.53
C HIS A 491 -28.13 25.47 -11.11
N SER A 492 -29.00 25.13 -12.04
CA SER A 492 -30.33 24.60 -11.73
C SER A 492 -30.78 23.60 -12.80
N VAL A 493 -30.05 22.50 -12.95
CA VAL A 493 -30.62 21.26 -13.47
C VAL A 493 -30.05 20.14 -12.61
N GLN A 494 -30.72 19.84 -11.49
CA GLN A 494 -30.80 18.43 -11.12
C GLN A 494 -31.38 17.73 -12.35
N PRO A 495 -30.83 16.60 -12.82
CA PRO A 495 -31.56 15.80 -13.79
C PRO A 495 -32.89 15.47 -13.13
N ASP A 496 -33.97 16.09 -13.61
CA ASP A 496 -35.31 15.59 -13.34
C ASP A 496 -35.27 14.15 -13.82
N THR A 497 -35.26 13.22 -12.86
CA THR A 497 -35.53 11.82 -13.14
C THR A 497 -36.85 11.84 -13.91
N PRO A 498 -36.90 11.43 -15.19
CA PRO A 498 -38.17 11.30 -15.86
C PRO A 498 -39.04 10.42 -14.95
N PRO A 499 -40.30 10.80 -14.65
CA PRO A 499 -41.18 9.88 -13.96
C PRO A 499 -41.11 8.56 -14.73
N PRO A 500 -40.92 7.41 -14.04
CA PRO A 500 -40.76 6.14 -14.72
C PRO A 500 -41.91 5.99 -15.70
N GLN A 501 -41.60 5.96 -17.00
CA GLN A 501 -42.56 5.54 -17.99
C GLN A 501 -42.86 4.08 -17.65
N VAL A 502 -43.93 3.88 -16.89
CA VAL A 502 -44.54 2.59 -16.69
C VAL A 502 -45.06 2.19 -18.06
N ALA A 503 -44.25 1.42 -18.80
CA ALA A 503 -44.75 0.66 -19.92
C ALA A 503 -45.97 -0.14 -19.42
N PRO A 504 -47.06 -0.24 -20.20
CA PRO A 504 -48.22 -1.02 -19.81
C PRO A 504 -47.74 -2.39 -19.37
N ALA A 505 -48.22 -2.87 -18.23
CA ALA A 505 -47.89 -4.19 -17.70
C ALA A 505 -48.21 -5.23 -18.78
N GLY A 506 -47.18 -5.63 -19.54
CA GLY A 506 -47.20 -6.85 -20.30
C GLY A 506 -47.40 -8.00 -19.33
N GLU A 507 -48.18 -8.98 -19.77
CA GLU A 507 -48.61 -10.16 -19.03
C GLU A 507 -47.53 -10.76 -18.10
N PRO A 508 -47.92 -11.36 -16.95
CA PRO A 508 -46.99 -11.85 -15.96
C PRO A 508 -46.11 -12.96 -16.55
N ASN A 509 -44.93 -12.59 -17.03
CA ASN A 509 -43.91 -13.54 -17.45
C ASN A 509 -43.40 -14.28 -16.21
N ALA A 510 -43.52 -15.61 -16.26
CA ALA A 510 -43.17 -16.54 -15.21
C ALA A 510 -41.75 -16.26 -14.66
N ALA A 511 -41.65 -15.90 -13.37
CA ALA A 511 -40.40 -15.52 -12.69
C ALA A 511 -39.44 -16.71 -12.43
N VAL A 512 -39.67 -17.86 -13.06
CA VAL A 512 -38.89 -19.09 -12.86
C VAL A 512 -38.72 -19.76 -14.22
N GLY A 513 -37.50 -19.73 -14.77
CA GLY A 513 -37.14 -20.47 -15.98
C GLY A 513 -37.41 -21.98 -15.85
N ALA A 514 -37.73 -22.62 -16.98
CA ALA A 514 -37.98 -24.05 -17.05
C ALA A 514 -36.70 -24.84 -16.73
N ILE A 515 -36.85 -25.94 -16.00
CA ILE A 515 -35.78 -26.90 -15.71
C ILE A 515 -35.79 -27.94 -16.83
N HIS A 516 -34.68 -28.09 -17.54
CA HIS A 516 -34.51 -29.12 -18.56
C HIS A 516 -34.38 -30.51 -17.91
N ALA A 517 -34.63 -31.58 -18.67
CA ALA A 517 -34.65 -32.95 -18.16
C ALA A 517 -33.30 -33.45 -17.60
N ASP A 518 -32.22 -32.72 -17.87
CA ASP A 518 -30.85 -32.90 -17.34
C ASP A 518 -30.58 -32.10 -16.05
N GLY A 519 -31.53 -31.29 -15.59
CA GLY A 519 -31.40 -30.43 -14.41
C GLY A 519 -30.85 -29.04 -14.69
N GLU A 520 -30.60 -28.67 -15.96
CA GLU A 520 -30.10 -27.34 -16.33
C GLU A 520 -31.25 -26.31 -16.27
N ARG A 521 -31.00 -25.17 -15.63
CA ARG A 521 -32.00 -24.09 -15.44
C ARG A 521 -31.58 -22.88 -16.26
N THR A 522 -32.37 -22.50 -17.26
CA THR A 522 -32.14 -21.31 -18.07
C THR A 522 -32.99 -20.15 -17.55
N GLN A 523 -32.38 -19.12 -16.97
CA GLN A 523 -33.08 -17.86 -16.70
C GLN A 523 -32.99 -16.95 -17.94
N PRO A 524 -34.01 -16.13 -18.25
CA PRO A 524 -33.94 -15.13 -19.33
C PRO A 524 -32.77 -14.14 -19.19
N SER A 525 -32.19 -14.02 -17.99
CA SER A 525 -31.04 -13.17 -17.65
C SER A 525 -29.66 -13.82 -17.84
N ASP A 526 -29.58 -15.11 -18.16
CA ASP A 526 -28.30 -15.87 -18.24
C ASP A 526 -27.60 -15.75 -19.61
N VAL A 527 -27.89 -14.70 -20.37
CA VAL A 527 -27.28 -14.47 -21.69
C VAL A 527 -25.91 -13.82 -21.52
N LEU A 528 -24.87 -14.64 -21.45
CA LEU A 528 -23.47 -14.21 -21.53
C LEU A 528 -23.20 -13.54 -22.89
N VAL A 529 -22.55 -12.38 -22.86
CA VAL A 529 -22.06 -11.72 -24.07
C VAL A 529 -20.65 -12.21 -24.37
N HIS A 530 -20.45 -12.68 -25.59
CA HIS A 530 -19.15 -13.10 -26.10
C HIS A 530 -18.63 -12.10 -27.12
N PHE A 531 -17.31 -11.87 -27.13
CA PHE A 531 -16.64 -10.97 -28.05
C PHE A 531 -15.48 -11.70 -28.70
N ASP A 532 -15.60 -11.97 -29.99
CA ASP A 532 -14.54 -12.63 -30.74
C ASP A 532 -13.40 -11.65 -31.08
N PRO A 533 -12.14 -12.12 -31.11
CA PRO A 533 -11.01 -11.35 -31.62
C PRO A 533 -11.28 -10.85 -33.04
N LYS A 534 -11.16 -9.54 -33.26
CA LYS A 534 -11.26 -8.92 -34.60
C LYS A 534 -9.87 -8.70 -35.19
N ASN A 535 -9.73 -8.58 -36.51
CA ASN A 535 -8.43 -8.26 -37.11
C ASN A 535 -7.94 -6.86 -36.68
N PRO A 536 -6.61 -6.67 -36.49
CA PRO A 536 -6.05 -5.37 -36.13
C PRO A 536 -6.38 -4.30 -37.18
N THR A 537 -6.81 -3.13 -36.72
CA THR A 537 -7.03 -1.93 -37.54
C THR A 537 -5.78 -1.05 -37.54
N ALA A 538 -5.32 -0.66 -38.72
CA ALA A 538 -4.22 0.30 -38.82
C ALA A 538 -4.69 1.69 -38.40
N ARG A 539 -3.95 2.34 -37.48
CA ARG A 539 -4.24 3.70 -36.99
C ARG A 539 -3.04 4.64 -37.19
N PRO A 540 -3.26 5.95 -37.42
CA PRO A 540 -2.16 6.91 -37.52
C PRO A 540 -1.33 6.95 -36.24
N ALA A 541 -0.01 7.13 -36.35
CA ALA A 541 0.90 7.13 -35.19
C ALA A 541 0.57 8.22 -34.15
N TYR A 542 0.04 9.38 -34.57
CA TYR A 542 -0.40 10.44 -33.66
C TYR A 542 -1.66 10.06 -32.85
N ARG A 543 -2.36 9.00 -33.25
CA ARG A 543 -3.62 8.53 -32.65
C ARG A 543 -3.43 7.12 -32.07
N PRO A 544 -2.73 6.97 -30.93
CA PRO A 544 -2.48 5.68 -30.31
C PRO A 544 -3.75 4.99 -29.80
N PHE A 545 -4.80 5.77 -29.50
CA PHE A 545 -6.07 5.25 -29.02
C PHE A 545 -7.23 5.72 -29.89
N ASP A 546 -8.13 4.79 -30.20
CA ASP A 546 -9.43 4.99 -30.84
C ASP A 546 -10.48 3.96 -30.31
N ALA A 547 -11.70 3.99 -30.86
CA ALA A 547 -12.79 3.10 -30.44
C ALA A 547 -12.55 1.60 -30.73
N SER A 548 -11.53 1.24 -31.52
CA SER A 548 -11.13 -0.14 -31.81
C SER A 548 -10.00 -0.66 -30.91
N THR A 549 -9.42 0.20 -30.07
CA THR A 549 -8.32 -0.15 -29.14
C THR A 549 -8.67 -1.34 -28.25
N ARG A 550 -7.81 -2.36 -28.22
CA ARG A 550 -7.92 -3.53 -27.34
C ARG A 550 -6.68 -3.63 -26.47
N SER A 551 -6.88 -4.02 -25.21
CA SER A 551 -5.85 -3.96 -24.18
C SER A 551 -5.78 -5.22 -23.32
N PHE A 552 -4.57 -5.50 -22.85
CA PHE A 552 -4.37 -6.36 -21.68
C PHE A 552 -4.27 -5.52 -20.41
N VAL A 553 -4.73 -6.08 -19.29
CA VAL A 553 -4.47 -5.55 -17.97
C VAL A 553 -3.52 -6.49 -17.22
N TYR A 554 -2.34 -6.01 -16.86
CA TYR A 554 -1.39 -6.78 -16.05
C TYR A 554 -1.69 -6.59 -14.56
N GLY A 555 -2.05 -7.66 -13.87
CA GLY A 555 -2.55 -7.68 -12.50
C GLY A 555 -4.06 -7.92 -12.40
N LEU A 556 -4.51 -8.49 -11.28
CA LEU A 556 -5.95 -8.67 -10.99
C LEU A 556 -6.57 -7.37 -10.48
N GLN A 557 -7.14 -6.58 -11.39
CA GLN A 557 -7.73 -5.28 -11.11
C GLN A 557 -9.22 -5.20 -11.49
N PRO A 558 -10.10 -5.99 -10.85
CA PRO A 558 -11.49 -6.11 -11.29
C PRO A 558 -12.26 -4.78 -11.28
N ARG A 559 -12.00 -3.89 -10.31
CA ARG A 559 -12.67 -2.58 -10.26
C ARG A 559 -12.24 -1.66 -11.40
N ALA A 560 -10.95 -1.64 -11.74
CA ALA A 560 -10.44 -0.83 -12.83
C ALA A 560 -10.95 -1.36 -14.18
N ILE A 561 -10.94 -2.69 -14.37
CA ILE A 561 -11.46 -3.35 -15.57
C ILE A 561 -12.95 -3.08 -15.74
N GLN A 562 -13.76 -3.24 -14.67
CA GLN A 562 -15.18 -2.93 -14.73
C GLN A 562 -15.41 -1.45 -15.09
N GLY A 563 -14.66 -0.52 -14.48
CA GLY A 563 -14.75 0.91 -14.82
C GLY A 563 -14.34 1.25 -16.25
N MET A 564 -13.42 0.48 -16.86
CA MET A 564 -13.09 0.59 -18.29
C MET A 564 -14.26 0.08 -19.16
N LEU A 565 -14.83 -1.09 -18.83
CA LEU A 565 -15.96 -1.67 -19.55
C LEU A 565 -17.23 -0.80 -19.47
N ASP A 566 -17.52 -0.23 -18.30
CA ASP A 566 -18.64 0.68 -18.12
C ASP A 566 -18.43 1.96 -18.95
N PHE A 567 -17.20 2.46 -19.00
CA PHE A 567 -16.83 3.61 -19.84
C PHE A 567 -17.01 3.28 -21.32
N ASP A 568 -16.55 2.12 -21.78
CA ASP A 568 -16.67 1.66 -23.15
C ASP A 568 -18.14 1.56 -23.58
N PHE A 569 -18.99 0.98 -22.73
CA PHE A 569 -20.43 0.87 -22.96
C PHE A 569 -21.08 2.25 -23.03
N SER A 570 -20.71 3.16 -22.12
CA SER A 570 -21.23 4.54 -22.11
C SER A 570 -20.79 5.35 -23.33
N CYS A 571 -19.63 5.02 -23.90
CA CYS A 571 -19.13 5.58 -25.16
C CYS A 571 -19.79 4.97 -26.41
N GLY A 572 -20.66 3.97 -26.26
CA GLY A 572 -21.30 3.27 -27.38
C GLY A 572 -20.34 2.37 -28.18
N ARG A 573 -19.26 1.87 -27.55
CA ARG A 573 -18.33 0.95 -28.22
C ARG A 573 -19.02 -0.39 -28.50
N GLU A 574 -18.60 -1.07 -29.56
CA GLU A 574 -19.12 -2.39 -29.91
C GLU A 574 -18.49 -3.53 -29.09
N THR A 575 -17.25 -3.34 -28.65
CA THR A 575 -16.46 -4.35 -27.94
C THR A 575 -15.76 -3.75 -26.73
N PRO A 576 -15.55 -4.51 -25.66
CA PRO A 576 -14.82 -4.04 -24.49
C PRO A 576 -13.37 -3.72 -24.86
N SER A 577 -12.80 -2.72 -24.19
CA SER A 577 -11.40 -2.35 -24.35
C SER A 577 -10.46 -3.38 -23.77
N VAL A 578 -10.90 -4.15 -22.77
CA VAL A 578 -10.08 -5.17 -22.10
C VAL A 578 -10.39 -6.52 -22.74
N ALA A 579 -9.38 -7.12 -23.35
CA ALA A 579 -9.47 -8.44 -23.96
C ALA A 579 -9.18 -9.56 -22.95
N ALA A 580 -8.17 -9.37 -22.12
CA ALA A 580 -7.75 -10.35 -21.11
C ALA A 580 -6.91 -9.70 -20.00
N MET A 581 -6.67 -10.49 -18.95
CA MET A 581 -5.75 -10.13 -17.87
C MET A 581 -4.51 -11.01 -17.89
N ILE A 582 -3.38 -10.45 -17.47
CA ILE A 582 -2.15 -11.19 -17.19
C ILE A 582 -1.95 -11.21 -15.68
N TYR A 583 -1.98 -12.40 -15.07
CA TYR A 583 -1.69 -12.59 -13.66
C TYR A 583 -0.79 -13.81 -13.47
N PRO A 584 0.52 -13.61 -13.23
CA PRO A 584 1.49 -14.71 -13.15
C PRO A 584 1.26 -15.67 -11.98
N PHE A 585 0.47 -15.28 -10.98
CA PHE A 585 0.25 -16.07 -9.77
C PHE A 585 -1.04 -16.89 -9.91
N GLY A 586 -0.96 -18.21 -9.77
CA GLY A 586 -2.12 -19.11 -9.86
C GLY A 586 -2.30 -19.72 -11.25
N GLY A 587 -3.45 -20.35 -11.47
CA GLY A 587 -3.79 -21.03 -12.72
C GLY A 587 -4.63 -20.18 -13.67
N HIS A 588 -4.78 -20.64 -14.90
CA HIS A 588 -5.74 -20.08 -15.84
C HIS A 588 -7.14 -20.15 -15.27
N HIS A 589 -7.86 -19.04 -15.33
CA HIS A 589 -9.24 -18.97 -14.93
C HIS A 589 -9.94 -17.86 -15.71
N ILE A 590 -11.25 -17.79 -15.54
CA ILE A 590 -12.10 -16.79 -16.17
C ILE A 590 -12.67 -15.91 -15.07
N GLN A 591 -12.71 -14.60 -15.29
CA GLN A 591 -13.32 -13.66 -14.38
C GLN A 591 -14.55 -13.02 -15.02
N LYS A 592 -15.60 -12.89 -14.22
CA LYS A 592 -16.89 -12.34 -14.61
C LYS A 592 -16.90 -10.81 -14.46
N PHE A 593 -17.46 -10.14 -15.47
CA PHE A 593 -17.65 -8.69 -15.54
C PHE A 593 -19.02 -8.37 -16.13
N TYR A 594 -19.41 -7.09 -16.12
CA TYR A 594 -20.62 -6.60 -16.77
C TYR A 594 -20.31 -5.79 -18.04
N TRP A 595 -21.16 -5.96 -19.04
CA TRP A 595 -21.25 -5.15 -20.25
C TRP A 595 -22.66 -4.55 -20.33
N GLY A 596 -22.81 -3.34 -19.80
CA GLY A 596 -24.12 -2.75 -19.53
C GLY A 596 -24.85 -3.56 -18.46
N THR A 597 -25.95 -4.21 -18.83
CA THR A 597 -26.75 -5.05 -17.92
C THR A 597 -26.45 -6.56 -18.03
N LYS A 598 -25.62 -6.96 -19.01
CA LYS A 598 -25.32 -8.37 -19.28
C LYS A 598 -23.97 -8.75 -18.69
N GLU A 599 -23.80 -10.02 -18.35
CA GLU A 599 -22.51 -10.53 -17.90
C GLU A 599 -21.61 -10.88 -19.10
N THR A 600 -20.31 -10.68 -18.92
CA THR A 600 -19.25 -11.10 -19.85
C THR A 600 -18.10 -11.76 -19.09
N LEU A 601 -17.33 -12.57 -19.78
CA LEU A 601 -16.26 -13.40 -19.23
C LEU A 601 -14.93 -13.01 -19.87
N LEU A 602 -13.97 -12.56 -19.06
CA LEU A 602 -12.62 -12.24 -19.51
C LEU A 602 -11.62 -13.29 -19.00
N PRO A 603 -10.75 -13.84 -19.89
CA PRO A 603 -9.76 -14.82 -19.50
C PRO A 603 -8.59 -14.18 -18.71
N VAL A 604 -8.05 -14.95 -17.77
CA VAL A 604 -6.82 -14.65 -17.03
C VAL A 604 -5.72 -15.61 -17.46
N TYR A 605 -4.64 -15.08 -18.01
CA TYR A 605 -3.46 -15.84 -18.42
C TYR A 605 -2.30 -15.63 -17.45
N THR A 606 -1.41 -16.61 -17.38
CA THR A 606 -0.20 -16.56 -16.53
C THR A 606 1.03 -16.01 -17.26
N SER A 607 0.99 -15.89 -18.60
CA SER A 607 2.12 -15.39 -19.41
C SER A 607 1.67 -14.50 -20.57
N PHE A 608 2.50 -13.52 -20.93
CA PHE A 608 2.24 -12.68 -22.11
C PHE A 608 2.23 -13.48 -23.40
N LYS A 609 3.15 -14.44 -23.54
CA LYS A 609 3.28 -15.28 -24.75
C LYS A 609 1.95 -15.92 -25.15
N GLU A 610 1.25 -16.51 -24.18
CA GLU A 610 -0.02 -17.16 -24.45
C GLU A 610 -1.14 -16.15 -24.74
N ALA A 611 -1.21 -15.06 -23.97
CA ALA A 611 -2.24 -14.04 -24.15
C ALA A 611 -2.11 -13.37 -25.53
N CYS A 612 -0.90 -12.96 -25.92
CA CYS A 612 -0.61 -12.39 -27.24
C CYS A 612 -0.98 -13.34 -28.37
N ALA A 613 -0.70 -14.65 -28.22
CA ALA A 613 -1.07 -15.65 -29.22
C ALA A 613 -2.59 -15.82 -29.38
N LYS A 614 -3.36 -15.65 -28.30
CA LYS A 614 -4.83 -15.79 -28.30
C LYS A 614 -5.57 -14.49 -28.65
N HIS A 615 -4.94 -13.33 -28.46
CA HIS A 615 -5.52 -12.00 -28.72
C HIS A 615 -4.56 -11.16 -29.59
N PRO A 616 -4.42 -11.47 -30.89
CA PRO A 616 -3.51 -10.75 -31.80
C PRO A 616 -3.94 -9.30 -32.07
N GLU A 617 -5.18 -8.93 -31.73
CA GLU A 617 -5.74 -7.60 -31.90
C GLU A 617 -5.35 -6.62 -30.80
N VAL A 618 -4.79 -7.12 -29.70
CA VAL A 618 -4.39 -6.30 -28.55
C VAL A 618 -3.09 -5.57 -28.86
N ASP A 619 -3.14 -4.24 -28.73
CA ASP A 619 -2.02 -3.36 -28.97
C ASP A 619 -1.66 -2.45 -27.79
N VAL A 620 -2.43 -2.53 -26.69
CA VAL A 620 -2.21 -1.75 -25.48
C VAL A 620 -2.03 -2.65 -24.25
N VAL A 621 -1.16 -2.27 -23.32
CA VAL A 621 -1.08 -2.91 -21.99
C VAL A 621 -1.22 -1.87 -20.89
N VAL A 622 -2.17 -2.08 -19.98
CA VAL A 622 -2.27 -1.30 -18.74
C VAL A 622 -1.60 -2.11 -17.62
N ASN A 623 -0.42 -1.66 -17.19
CA ASN A 623 0.43 -2.40 -16.27
C ASN A 623 0.26 -1.92 -14.81
N PHE A 624 -0.43 -2.73 -14.00
CA PHE A 624 -0.60 -2.52 -12.55
C PHE A 624 0.39 -3.35 -11.71
N ALA A 625 1.52 -3.78 -12.29
CA ALA A 625 2.63 -4.34 -11.52
C ALA A 625 3.06 -3.37 -10.39
N SER A 626 3.65 -3.90 -9.32
CA SER A 626 4.20 -3.05 -8.26
C SER A 626 5.49 -2.37 -8.74
N SER A 627 5.97 -1.35 -8.04
CA SER A 627 7.26 -0.71 -8.35
C SER A 627 8.44 -1.69 -8.39
N ARG A 628 8.32 -2.85 -7.72
CA ARG A 628 9.33 -3.91 -7.69
C ARG A 628 9.31 -4.82 -8.93
N SER A 629 8.15 -4.98 -9.58
CA SER A 629 7.97 -5.90 -10.72
C SER A 629 7.64 -5.19 -12.04
N VAL A 630 7.39 -3.89 -12.02
CA VAL A 630 7.08 -3.10 -13.23
C VAL A 630 8.22 -3.13 -14.23
N TYR A 631 9.48 -3.14 -13.78
CA TYR A 631 10.64 -3.22 -14.67
C TYR A 631 10.65 -4.51 -15.50
N SER A 632 10.67 -5.67 -14.84
CA SER A 632 10.72 -6.96 -15.54
C SER A 632 9.47 -7.22 -16.38
N SER A 633 8.27 -6.93 -15.85
CA SER A 633 7.01 -7.10 -16.61
C SER A 633 6.95 -6.21 -17.84
N THR A 634 7.48 -4.99 -17.78
CA THR A 634 7.52 -4.07 -18.94
C THR A 634 8.52 -4.54 -19.99
N LEU A 635 9.70 -5.01 -19.58
CA LEU A 635 10.67 -5.57 -20.52
C LEU A 635 10.10 -6.81 -21.25
N GLU A 636 9.40 -7.69 -20.54
CA GLU A 636 8.69 -8.83 -21.15
C GLU A 636 7.65 -8.36 -22.16
N CYS A 637 6.84 -7.34 -21.83
CA CYS A 637 5.87 -6.78 -22.78
C CYS A 637 6.53 -6.27 -24.08
N LEU A 638 7.69 -5.62 -23.96
CA LEU A 638 8.42 -5.02 -25.08
C LEU A 638 9.05 -6.06 -26.04
N GLU A 639 9.02 -7.35 -25.68
CA GLU A 639 9.39 -8.43 -26.59
C GLU A 639 8.32 -8.71 -27.66
N PHE A 640 7.08 -8.27 -27.45
CA PHE A 640 5.93 -8.55 -28.33
C PHE A 640 5.65 -7.38 -29.29
N PRO A 641 5.93 -7.50 -30.59
CA PRO A 641 5.80 -6.40 -31.54
C PRO A 641 4.37 -5.89 -31.77
N GLN A 642 3.35 -6.67 -31.38
CA GLN A 642 1.95 -6.25 -31.48
C GLN A 642 1.63 -5.11 -30.52
N ILE A 643 2.35 -5.00 -29.40
CA ILE A 643 2.11 -3.97 -28.38
C ILE A 643 2.71 -2.65 -28.86
N LYS A 644 1.88 -1.61 -28.93
CA LYS A 644 2.21 -0.27 -29.43
C LYS A 644 2.17 0.80 -28.36
N ALA A 645 1.42 0.58 -27.27
CA ALA A 645 1.41 1.48 -26.13
C ALA A 645 1.32 0.74 -24.79
N LEU A 646 1.98 1.26 -23.77
CA LEU A 646 1.89 0.78 -22.39
C LEU A 646 1.60 1.93 -21.44
N ALA A 647 0.79 1.67 -20.42
CA ALA A 647 0.61 2.55 -19.29
C ALA A 647 1.18 1.92 -18.02
N LEU A 648 2.12 2.60 -17.37
CA LEU A 648 2.82 2.12 -16.18
C LEU A 648 2.26 2.80 -14.93
N ILE A 649 1.39 2.12 -14.20
CA ILE A 649 0.64 2.74 -13.09
C ILE A 649 1.49 2.91 -11.82
N ALA A 650 2.49 2.05 -11.62
CA ALA A 650 3.32 2.01 -10.42
C ALA A 650 4.02 3.35 -10.14
N GLU A 651 3.89 3.87 -8.92
CA GLU A 651 4.70 4.98 -8.39
C GLU A 651 5.93 4.43 -7.65
N GLY A 652 7.04 5.19 -7.68
CA GLY A 652 8.28 4.82 -6.98
C GLY A 652 9.14 3.83 -7.76
N VAL A 653 9.18 3.99 -9.09
CA VAL A 653 10.08 3.21 -9.95
C VAL A 653 11.49 3.83 -9.88
N PRO A 654 12.55 3.02 -9.68
CA PRO A 654 13.92 3.51 -9.73
C PRO A 654 14.22 4.32 -11.00
N GLU A 655 14.85 5.49 -10.83
CA GLU A 655 15.15 6.45 -11.90
C GLU A 655 15.96 5.78 -13.02
N ARG A 656 16.91 4.91 -12.66
CA ARG A 656 17.70 4.11 -13.63
C ARG A 656 16.82 3.15 -14.43
N HIS A 657 15.93 2.40 -13.77
CA HIS A 657 15.00 1.49 -14.44
C HIS A 657 14.01 2.23 -15.35
N ALA A 658 13.51 3.40 -14.93
CA ALA A 658 12.63 4.22 -15.76
C ALA A 658 13.32 4.66 -17.06
N ARG A 659 14.61 5.04 -16.99
CA ARG A 659 15.42 5.37 -18.18
C ARG A 659 15.62 4.16 -19.10
N GLU A 660 15.96 3.01 -18.55
CA GLU A 660 16.14 1.77 -19.32
C GLU A 660 14.86 1.35 -20.04
N ILE A 661 13.69 1.42 -19.36
CA ILE A 661 12.38 1.19 -19.97
C ILE A 661 12.14 2.19 -21.12
N LEU A 662 12.32 3.48 -20.86
CA LEU A 662 12.12 4.55 -21.83
C LEU A 662 12.91 4.27 -23.12
N TRP A 663 14.21 4.03 -23.00
CA TRP A 663 15.07 3.81 -24.16
C TRP A 663 14.76 2.51 -24.89
N LYS A 664 14.43 1.44 -24.14
CA LYS A 664 14.01 0.19 -24.76
C LYS A 664 12.70 0.34 -25.53
N ALA A 665 11.75 1.10 -24.98
CA ALA A 665 10.49 1.37 -25.66
C ALA A 665 10.69 2.23 -26.92
N GLN A 666 11.60 3.22 -26.87
CA GLN A 666 11.96 4.02 -28.04
C GLN A 666 12.60 3.17 -29.15
N GLU A 667 13.52 2.25 -28.81
CA GLU A 667 14.10 1.27 -29.76
C GLU A 667 13.02 0.42 -30.43
N LYS A 668 11.96 0.06 -29.68
CA LYS A 668 10.84 -0.75 -30.16
C LYS A 668 9.71 0.06 -30.81
N GLY A 669 9.78 1.39 -30.79
CA GLY A 669 8.73 2.27 -31.31
C GLY A 669 7.41 2.19 -30.51
N VAL A 670 7.50 2.01 -29.19
CA VAL A 670 6.36 1.81 -28.29
C VAL A 670 6.15 3.05 -27.41
N LEU A 671 4.91 3.53 -27.33
CA LEU A 671 4.55 4.67 -26.48
C LEU A 671 4.42 4.23 -25.01
N ILE A 672 5.16 4.85 -24.10
CA ILE A 672 5.04 4.61 -22.65
C ILE A 672 4.39 5.80 -21.97
N ILE A 673 3.26 5.60 -21.29
CA ILE A 673 2.61 6.61 -20.44
C ILE A 673 2.89 6.24 -18.98
N GLY A 674 3.53 7.12 -18.22
CA GLY A 674 4.05 6.83 -16.88
C GLY A 674 5.58 6.60 -16.87
N PRO A 675 6.18 6.08 -15.78
CA PRO A 675 5.53 5.56 -14.57
C PRO A 675 4.89 6.62 -13.68
N ALA A 676 4.35 6.20 -12.53
CA ALA A 676 3.67 7.05 -11.55
C ALA A 676 2.51 7.86 -12.15
N THR A 677 1.67 7.19 -12.94
CA THR A 677 0.52 7.82 -13.61
C THR A 677 -0.79 7.09 -13.31
N VAL A 678 -1.90 7.82 -13.41
CA VAL A 678 -3.22 7.21 -13.53
C VAL A 678 -3.50 6.70 -14.95
N GLY A 679 -2.73 7.20 -15.94
CA GLY A 679 -2.86 6.92 -17.35
C GLY A 679 -3.37 8.12 -18.14
N GLY A 680 -4.54 7.96 -18.73
CA GLY A 680 -5.18 8.96 -19.58
C GLY A 680 -6.55 8.52 -20.05
N ILE A 681 -7.28 9.44 -20.66
CA ILE A 681 -8.62 9.22 -21.17
C ILE A 681 -8.78 9.87 -22.54
N LYS A 682 -9.36 9.11 -23.46
CA LYS A 682 -9.83 9.60 -24.75
C LYS A 682 -11.33 9.38 -24.84
N PRO A 683 -12.14 10.40 -24.50
CA PRO A 683 -13.59 10.31 -24.52
C PRO A 683 -14.16 9.73 -25.82
N GLY A 684 -15.10 8.78 -25.70
CA GLY A 684 -15.67 8.04 -26.82
C GLY A 684 -14.80 6.91 -27.38
N CYS A 685 -13.57 6.73 -26.88
CA CYS A 685 -12.60 5.80 -27.47
C CYS A 685 -12.01 4.82 -26.45
N PHE A 686 -11.23 5.30 -25.48
CA PHE A 686 -10.49 4.42 -24.58
C PHE A 686 -10.13 5.14 -23.29
N ARG A 687 -10.17 4.42 -22.17
CA ARG A 687 -9.78 4.89 -20.85
C ARG A 687 -8.72 3.95 -20.29
N ILE A 688 -7.62 4.50 -19.80
CA ILE A 688 -6.56 3.72 -19.14
C ILE A 688 -6.92 3.55 -17.67
N GLY A 689 -7.24 2.31 -17.28
CA GLY A 689 -7.44 1.91 -15.89
C GLY A 689 -8.42 2.82 -15.16
N ASN A 690 -7.93 3.49 -14.11
CA ASN A 690 -8.75 4.29 -13.21
C ASN A 690 -8.96 5.75 -13.66
N SER A 691 -8.44 6.19 -14.81
CA SER A 691 -8.54 7.59 -15.27
C SER A 691 -9.97 8.09 -15.41
N GLY A 692 -10.31 9.23 -14.81
CA GLY A 692 -11.67 9.81 -14.88
C GLY A 692 -12.63 9.35 -13.80
N GLY A 693 -12.22 8.46 -12.87
CA GLY A 693 -13.05 8.16 -11.70
C GLY A 693 -14.19 7.17 -11.92
N MET A 694 -15.16 7.18 -11.03
CA MET A 694 -16.38 6.39 -11.18
C MET A 694 -17.28 6.96 -12.29
N MET A 695 -18.32 6.20 -12.66
CA MET A 695 -19.21 6.59 -13.76
C MET A 695 -19.91 7.93 -13.52
N ASP A 696 -20.23 8.25 -12.27
CA ASP A 696 -20.79 9.56 -11.89
C ASP A 696 -19.93 10.72 -12.39
N ASN A 697 -18.60 10.63 -12.25
CA ASN A 697 -17.68 11.64 -12.75
C ASN A 697 -17.50 11.58 -14.27
N ILE A 698 -17.50 10.38 -14.87
CA ILE A 698 -17.47 10.23 -16.35
C ILE A 698 -18.67 10.94 -16.98
N ILE A 699 -19.86 10.81 -16.40
CA ILE A 699 -21.06 11.50 -16.87
C ILE A 699 -21.00 13.00 -16.54
N ALA A 700 -20.67 13.38 -15.31
CA ALA A 700 -20.63 14.78 -14.88
C ALA A 700 -19.63 15.63 -15.69
N SER A 701 -18.44 15.07 -15.95
CA SER A 701 -17.41 15.71 -16.80
C SER A 701 -17.60 15.45 -18.29
N LYS A 702 -18.72 14.80 -18.68
CA LYS A 702 -19.09 14.48 -20.06
C LYS A 702 -17.97 13.78 -20.84
N LEU A 703 -17.32 12.79 -20.22
CA LEU A 703 -16.17 12.05 -20.76
C LEU A 703 -16.57 10.87 -21.65
N TYR A 704 -17.86 10.59 -21.82
CA TYR A 704 -18.35 9.53 -22.70
C TYR A 704 -18.33 9.91 -24.19
N ARG A 705 -18.07 11.18 -24.53
CA ARG A 705 -17.99 11.69 -25.90
C ARG A 705 -16.87 12.72 -26.09
N PRO A 706 -16.25 12.80 -27.28
CA PRO A 706 -15.11 13.68 -27.52
C PRO A 706 -15.53 15.16 -27.62
N GLY A 707 -14.77 16.02 -26.94
CA GLY A 707 -14.75 17.46 -27.19
C GLY A 707 -13.66 17.85 -28.20
N SER A 708 -13.04 19.01 -28.00
CA SER A 708 -12.02 19.55 -28.93
C SER A 708 -10.69 19.93 -28.27
N VAL A 709 -10.56 19.74 -26.95
CA VAL A 709 -9.41 20.19 -26.17
C VAL A 709 -8.52 19.01 -25.77
N GLY A 710 -7.28 18.99 -26.26
CA GLY A 710 -6.27 18.01 -25.84
C GLY A 710 -5.44 18.55 -24.69
N TYR A 711 -5.30 17.80 -23.60
CA TYR A 711 -4.45 18.22 -22.48
C TYR A 711 -3.36 17.21 -22.14
N VAL A 712 -2.28 17.74 -21.56
CA VAL A 712 -1.22 16.95 -20.95
C VAL A 712 -0.85 17.54 -19.59
N SER A 713 -0.67 16.67 -18.59
CA SER A 713 -0.31 17.04 -17.22
C SER A 713 0.68 16.04 -16.61
N LYS A 714 1.47 16.43 -15.61
CA LYS A 714 2.19 15.48 -14.75
C LYS A 714 1.26 14.77 -13.77
N SER A 715 0.35 15.50 -13.13
CA SER A 715 -0.45 15.00 -12.01
C SER A 715 -1.71 14.26 -12.47
N GLY A 716 -1.86 13.00 -12.06
CA GLY A 716 -3.10 12.24 -12.27
C GLY A 716 -4.31 12.87 -11.58
N GLY A 717 -4.16 13.42 -10.37
CA GLY A 717 -5.25 14.11 -9.66
C GLY A 717 -5.71 15.37 -10.39
N MET A 718 -4.76 16.22 -10.81
CA MET A 718 -5.10 17.44 -11.57
C MET A 718 -5.62 17.13 -12.96
N SER A 719 -5.25 16.00 -13.58
CA SER A 719 -5.83 15.59 -14.86
C SER A 719 -7.35 15.42 -14.78
N ASN A 720 -7.87 14.94 -13.65
CA ASN A 720 -9.30 14.79 -13.46
C ASN A 720 -9.99 16.12 -13.07
N GLU A 721 -9.27 17.01 -12.39
CA GLU A 721 -9.73 18.39 -12.20
C GLU A 721 -9.81 19.15 -13.53
N LEU A 722 -8.84 18.94 -14.45
CA LEU A 722 -8.90 19.48 -15.80
C LEU A 722 -10.09 18.94 -16.59
N ASN A 723 -10.42 17.64 -16.48
CA ASN A 723 -11.63 17.09 -17.09
C ASN A 723 -12.88 17.84 -16.63
N ASN A 724 -13.01 18.10 -15.33
CA ASN A 724 -14.11 18.87 -14.76
C ASN A 724 -14.12 20.31 -15.30
N ILE A 725 -13.01 21.04 -15.18
CA ILE A 725 -12.90 22.44 -15.65
C ILE A 725 -13.26 22.53 -17.15
N LEU A 726 -12.66 21.69 -17.99
CA LEU A 726 -12.90 21.69 -19.44
C LEU A 726 -14.35 21.36 -19.80
N SER A 727 -15.00 20.47 -19.06
CA SER A 727 -16.41 20.13 -19.29
C SER A 727 -17.37 21.29 -19.01
N LEU A 728 -16.98 22.19 -18.10
CA LEU A 728 -17.78 23.35 -17.68
C LEU A 728 -17.56 24.56 -18.59
N VAL A 729 -16.35 24.76 -19.12
CA VAL A 729 -15.97 25.98 -19.85
C VAL A 729 -15.72 25.81 -21.35
N THR A 730 -15.76 24.57 -21.85
CA THR A 730 -15.57 24.23 -23.28
C THR A 730 -16.57 23.14 -23.72
N ASN A 731 -16.43 22.56 -24.92
CA ASN A 731 -17.17 21.35 -25.29
C ASN A 731 -16.61 20.04 -24.70
N GLY A 732 -15.49 20.12 -23.97
CA GLY A 732 -14.90 19.01 -23.22
C GLY A 732 -13.58 18.50 -23.78
N THR A 733 -13.06 17.47 -23.12
CA THR A 733 -11.79 16.82 -23.43
C THR A 733 -11.86 16.03 -24.76
N TYR A 734 -10.88 16.22 -25.64
CA TYR A 734 -10.64 15.37 -26.81
C TYR A 734 -9.75 14.16 -26.44
N GLU A 735 -8.59 14.43 -25.84
CA GLU A 735 -7.68 13.41 -25.30
C GLU A 735 -6.88 14.03 -24.16
N GLY A 736 -6.80 13.33 -23.03
CA GLY A 736 -6.16 13.80 -21.81
C GLY A 736 -5.15 12.79 -21.29
N ILE A 737 -3.88 13.17 -21.19
CA ILE A 737 -2.81 12.28 -20.70
C ILE A 737 -2.16 12.85 -19.44
N ALA A 738 -2.02 12.02 -18.41
CA ALA A 738 -1.10 12.27 -17.31
C ALA A 738 0.22 11.54 -17.60
N ILE A 739 1.31 12.26 -17.82
CA ILE A 739 2.62 11.65 -18.15
C ILE A 739 3.27 10.96 -16.95
N GLY A 740 2.85 11.33 -15.74
CA GLY A 740 3.34 10.78 -14.47
C GLY A 740 4.25 11.72 -13.69
N GLY A 741 4.36 11.47 -12.39
CA GLY A 741 5.14 12.29 -11.44
C GLY A 741 6.61 11.92 -11.28
N ASP A 742 7.05 10.83 -11.91
CA ASP A 742 8.45 10.39 -11.86
C ASP A 742 9.37 11.35 -12.64
N ARG A 743 10.66 11.36 -12.28
CA ARG A 743 11.63 12.29 -12.88
C ARG A 743 11.82 12.09 -14.38
N TYR A 744 11.78 10.83 -14.82
CA TYR A 744 11.98 10.44 -16.22
C TYR A 744 10.73 9.70 -16.74
N PRO A 745 9.65 10.41 -17.08
CA PRO A 745 8.48 9.77 -17.66
C PRO A 745 8.81 9.20 -19.05
N GLY A 746 8.22 8.06 -19.39
CA GLY A 746 8.41 7.35 -20.65
C GLY A 746 7.98 8.16 -21.88
N SER A 747 7.04 9.10 -21.69
CA SER A 747 6.66 10.12 -22.65
C SER A 747 6.60 11.49 -21.97
N THR A 748 6.88 12.54 -22.72
CA THR A 748 7.00 13.91 -22.21
C THR A 748 5.88 14.81 -22.73
N PHE A 749 5.82 16.05 -22.22
CA PHE A 749 4.83 17.03 -22.68
C PHE A 749 4.85 17.24 -24.18
N ILE A 750 6.04 17.40 -24.76
CA ILE A 750 6.20 17.65 -26.19
C ILE A 750 5.72 16.47 -27.03
N ASP A 751 5.95 15.23 -26.58
CA ASP A 751 5.54 14.03 -27.32
C ASP A 751 4.02 13.99 -27.51
N HIS A 752 3.24 14.31 -26.48
CA HIS A 752 1.78 14.34 -26.60
C HIS A 752 1.26 15.59 -27.32
N LEU A 753 1.86 16.76 -27.10
CA LEU A 753 1.43 17.99 -27.78
C LEU A 753 1.69 17.93 -29.29
N LEU A 754 2.77 17.28 -29.74
CA LEU A 754 3.01 17.05 -31.17
C LEU A 754 1.98 16.10 -31.78
N ARG A 755 1.55 15.05 -31.06
CA ARG A 755 0.45 14.20 -31.51
C ARG A 755 -0.86 14.98 -31.64
N TYR A 756 -1.15 15.83 -30.66
CA TYR A 756 -2.35 16.65 -30.68
C TYR A 756 -2.31 17.71 -31.77
N GLU A 757 -1.14 18.31 -32.05
CA GLU A 757 -0.95 19.22 -33.18
C GLU A 757 -1.27 18.53 -34.51
N GLN A 758 -0.82 17.28 -34.69
CA GLN A 758 -1.06 16.51 -35.91
C GLN A 758 -2.51 16.04 -36.06
N ASP A 759 -3.23 15.79 -34.98
CA ASP A 759 -4.62 15.31 -35.05
C ASP A 759 -5.59 16.46 -35.40
N PRO A 760 -6.25 16.44 -36.57
CA PRO A 760 -7.13 17.53 -36.98
C PRO A 760 -8.33 17.71 -36.05
N GLU A 761 -8.78 16.69 -35.32
CA GLU A 761 -9.96 16.80 -34.43
C GLU A 761 -9.64 17.50 -33.11
N CYS A 762 -8.35 17.55 -32.72
CA CYS A 762 -7.89 18.36 -31.59
C CYS A 762 -7.68 19.80 -32.05
N LYS A 763 -8.35 20.77 -31.43
CA LYS A 763 -8.37 22.18 -31.89
C LYS A 763 -7.65 23.14 -30.96
N MET A 764 -7.51 22.76 -29.69
CA MET A 764 -6.93 23.58 -28.63
C MET A 764 -6.11 22.69 -27.70
N LEU A 765 -4.98 23.20 -27.22
CA LEU A 765 -4.03 22.47 -26.39
C LEU A 765 -3.97 23.04 -24.98
N VAL A 766 -3.82 22.17 -23.99
CA VAL A 766 -3.62 22.57 -22.59
C VAL A 766 -2.39 21.86 -22.01
N LEU A 767 -1.50 22.65 -21.41
CA LEU A 767 -0.28 22.17 -20.75
C LEU A 767 -0.31 22.55 -19.27
N LEU A 768 -0.48 21.56 -18.39
CA LEU A 768 -0.33 21.76 -16.94
C LEU A 768 1.04 21.26 -16.50
N GLY A 769 2.00 22.18 -16.50
CA GLY A 769 3.38 21.98 -16.07
C GLY A 769 3.54 22.03 -14.55
N GLU A 770 4.77 21.87 -14.08
CA GLU A 770 5.10 21.85 -12.65
C GLU A 770 6.52 22.35 -12.41
N VAL A 771 6.81 22.85 -11.20
CA VAL A 771 8.18 23.13 -10.75
C VAL A 771 9.10 21.91 -10.91
N GLY A 772 10.37 22.14 -11.24
CA GLY A 772 11.38 21.10 -11.44
C GLY A 772 11.49 20.62 -12.88
N GLY A 773 12.73 20.38 -13.34
CA GLY A 773 13.03 20.00 -14.73
C GLY A 773 12.77 21.12 -15.76
N VAL A 774 13.04 20.83 -17.03
CA VAL A 774 13.02 21.82 -18.13
C VAL A 774 12.18 21.37 -19.34
N GLU A 775 11.29 20.39 -19.18
CA GLU A 775 10.51 19.81 -20.28
C GLU A 775 9.59 20.84 -20.96
N GLU A 776 9.05 21.82 -20.22
CA GLU A 776 8.21 22.88 -20.78
C GLU A 776 8.96 23.72 -21.82
N TYR A 777 10.28 23.90 -21.68
CA TYR A 777 11.09 24.65 -22.64
C TYR A 777 11.19 23.97 -24.00
N ARG A 778 11.11 22.64 -24.06
CA ARG A 778 11.05 21.91 -25.34
C ARG A 778 9.77 22.23 -26.11
N VAL A 779 8.66 22.46 -25.40
CA VAL A 779 7.40 22.93 -25.98
C VAL A 779 7.52 24.38 -26.43
N ILE A 780 8.12 25.24 -25.60
CA ILE A 780 8.41 26.64 -25.94
C ILE A 780 9.18 26.73 -27.26
N ASP A 781 10.23 25.93 -27.42
CA ASP A 781 11.04 25.91 -28.62
C ASP A 781 10.26 25.44 -29.85
N ALA A 782 9.36 24.45 -29.69
CA ALA A 782 8.49 23.99 -30.77
C ALA A 782 7.49 25.06 -31.21
N VAL A 783 6.93 25.84 -30.28
CA VAL A 783 6.05 26.97 -30.58
C VAL A 783 6.83 28.09 -31.29
N LYS A 784 8.01 28.48 -30.77
CA LYS A 784 8.87 29.51 -31.40
C LYS A 784 9.29 29.14 -32.82
N LYS A 785 9.52 27.85 -33.09
CA LYS A 785 9.86 27.32 -34.43
C LYS A 785 8.65 27.17 -35.35
N GLY A 786 7.43 27.45 -34.88
CA GLY A 786 6.20 27.29 -35.65
C GLY A 786 5.82 25.84 -35.96
N ILE A 787 6.35 24.89 -35.18
CA ILE A 787 6.04 23.45 -35.27
C ILE A 787 4.67 23.18 -34.65
N ILE A 788 4.40 23.76 -33.48
CA ILE A 788 3.07 23.77 -32.86
C ILE A 788 2.40 25.11 -33.15
N ARG A 789 1.23 25.08 -33.79
CA ARG A 789 0.50 26.28 -34.23
C ARG A 789 -0.86 26.42 -33.59
N LYS A 790 -1.44 25.34 -33.05
CA LYS A 790 -2.69 25.42 -32.29
C LYS A 790 -2.49 26.25 -31.01
N PRO A 791 -3.53 26.97 -30.56
CA PRO A 791 -3.44 27.76 -29.33
C PRO A 791 -3.19 26.84 -28.14
N ILE A 792 -2.22 27.22 -27.30
CA ILE A 792 -1.86 26.49 -26.08
C ILE A 792 -2.17 27.38 -24.88
N VAL A 793 -3.07 26.90 -24.01
CA VAL A 793 -3.24 27.45 -22.66
C VAL A 793 -2.33 26.67 -21.71
N ALA A 794 -1.47 27.36 -20.97
CA ALA A 794 -0.49 26.69 -20.13
C ALA A 794 -0.33 27.34 -18.76
N TRP A 795 -0.06 26.50 -17.75
CA TRP A 795 0.27 26.93 -16.41
C TRP A 795 1.23 25.93 -15.76
N ALA A 796 2.32 26.42 -15.18
CA ALA A 796 3.21 25.64 -14.33
C ALA A 796 2.86 25.92 -12.85
N ILE A 797 2.50 24.87 -12.11
CA ILE A 797 2.22 24.95 -10.66
C ILE A 797 3.54 24.91 -9.86
N GLY A 798 3.53 25.42 -8.62
CA GLY A 798 4.68 25.47 -7.72
C GLY A 798 5.30 26.87 -7.58
N THR A 799 4.53 27.93 -7.85
CA THR A 799 4.96 29.32 -7.68
C THR A 799 5.27 29.70 -6.22
N CYS A 800 4.74 28.96 -5.24
CA CYS A 800 5.02 29.14 -3.82
C CYS A 800 6.46 28.78 -3.43
N ALA A 801 7.19 28.01 -4.25
CA ALA A 801 8.52 27.50 -3.91
C ALA A 801 9.52 28.62 -3.55
N LYS A 802 9.46 29.77 -4.24
CA LYS A 802 10.33 30.93 -3.97
C LYS A 802 10.06 31.62 -2.63
N MET A 803 8.89 31.37 -2.03
CA MET A 803 8.46 31.99 -0.77
C MET A 803 8.98 31.21 0.44
N PHE A 804 9.49 30.00 0.25
CA PHE A 804 10.04 29.19 1.34
C PHE A 804 11.51 29.52 1.60
N ALA A 805 11.89 29.53 2.88
CA ALA A 805 13.26 29.85 3.30
C ALA A 805 14.29 28.76 2.96
N THR A 806 13.83 27.53 2.72
CA THR A 806 14.66 26.37 2.38
C THR A 806 14.05 25.64 1.18
N GLU A 807 14.87 24.89 0.45
CA GLU A 807 14.41 24.04 -0.65
C GLU A 807 13.40 23.00 -0.14
N VAL A 808 12.21 22.98 -0.76
CA VAL A 808 11.14 22.02 -0.45
C VAL A 808 10.97 21.06 -1.62
N GLN A 809 11.19 19.77 -1.37
CA GLN A 809 10.81 18.71 -2.30
C GLN A 809 9.29 18.50 -2.20
N PHE A 810 8.57 18.76 -3.29
CA PHE A 810 7.13 18.48 -3.37
C PHE A 810 6.87 16.98 -3.57
N GLY A 811 5.59 16.56 -3.51
CA GLY A 811 5.19 15.16 -3.45
C GLY A 811 5.68 14.29 -4.62
N HIS A 812 5.59 14.79 -5.86
CA HIS A 812 6.10 14.08 -7.04
C HIS A 812 7.63 14.05 -7.05
N ALA A 813 8.21 12.96 -7.56
CA ALA A 813 9.65 12.73 -7.55
C ALA A 813 10.44 13.84 -8.25
N GLY A 814 9.93 14.31 -9.40
CA GLY A 814 10.58 15.34 -10.22
C GLY A 814 10.33 16.78 -9.77
N SER A 815 9.56 17.02 -8.70
CA SER A 815 9.11 18.37 -8.33
C SER A 815 10.04 19.05 -7.33
N MET A 816 11.25 19.35 -7.80
CA MET A 816 12.28 20.10 -7.09
C MET A 816 13.08 20.91 -8.11
N ALA A 817 13.23 22.21 -7.87
CA ALA A 817 14.01 23.08 -8.74
C ALA A 817 15.47 23.14 -8.26
N ASN A 818 16.42 22.78 -9.12
CA ASN A 818 17.86 22.91 -8.83
C ASN A 818 18.47 24.19 -9.41
N SER A 819 17.71 24.94 -10.20
CA SER A 819 18.12 26.16 -10.90
C SER A 819 16.94 27.11 -11.11
N GLU A 820 17.21 28.38 -11.43
CA GLU A 820 16.16 29.38 -11.70
C GLU A 820 15.25 28.95 -12.87
N LEU A 821 15.83 28.33 -13.91
CA LEU A 821 15.09 27.85 -15.08
C LEU A 821 14.05 26.79 -14.73
N GLU A 822 14.29 26.01 -13.67
CA GLU A 822 13.38 24.96 -13.21
C GLU A 822 12.22 25.50 -12.34
N THR A 823 12.22 26.79 -11.99
CA THR A 823 11.15 27.40 -11.20
C THR A 823 9.86 27.56 -12.02
N ALA A 824 8.71 27.40 -11.38
CA ALA A 824 7.41 27.56 -12.03
C ALA A 824 7.22 28.98 -12.60
N ASP A 825 7.68 30.01 -11.89
CA ASP A 825 7.61 31.41 -12.34
C ASP A 825 8.42 31.66 -13.62
N ALA A 826 9.66 31.16 -13.69
CA ALA A 826 10.50 31.30 -14.88
C ALA A 826 9.86 30.61 -16.09
N LYS A 827 9.31 29.41 -15.89
CA LYS A 827 8.58 28.68 -16.93
C LYS A 827 7.33 29.44 -17.40
N ASN A 828 6.49 29.93 -16.48
CA ASN A 828 5.29 30.70 -16.82
C ASN A 828 5.64 31.97 -17.61
N LYS A 829 6.67 32.71 -17.19
CA LYS A 829 7.17 33.89 -17.91
C LYS A 829 7.69 33.53 -19.31
N ALA A 830 8.45 32.44 -19.43
CA ALA A 830 9.01 31.98 -20.70
C ALA A 830 7.93 31.47 -21.67
N MET A 831 6.91 30.75 -21.17
CA MET A 831 5.74 30.32 -21.96
C MET A 831 4.96 31.55 -22.47
N ARG A 832 4.68 32.53 -21.61
CA ARG A 832 3.99 33.76 -21.99
C ARG A 832 4.75 34.53 -23.08
N ALA A 833 6.07 34.67 -22.93
CA ALA A 833 6.92 35.33 -23.93
C ALA A 833 6.99 34.58 -25.28
N ALA A 834 6.74 33.27 -25.28
CA ALA A 834 6.72 32.44 -26.48
C ALA A 834 5.37 32.43 -27.22
N GLY A 835 4.33 33.10 -26.69
CA GLY A 835 3.00 33.17 -27.29
C GLY A 835 1.98 32.18 -26.73
N PHE A 836 2.29 31.52 -25.62
CA PHE A 836 1.30 30.73 -24.88
C PHE A 836 0.33 31.65 -24.17
N ILE A 837 -0.89 31.16 -23.97
CA ILE A 837 -1.90 31.84 -23.18
C ILE A 837 -1.73 31.37 -21.73
N VAL A 838 -1.18 32.24 -20.87
CA VAL A 838 -0.78 31.91 -19.49
C VAL A 838 -1.54 32.82 -18.51
N PRO A 839 -2.44 32.28 -17.66
CA PRO A 839 -3.16 33.07 -16.65
C PRO A 839 -2.19 33.62 -15.58
N ASP A 840 -2.63 34.55 -14.74
CA ASP A 840 -1.77 35.08 -13.66
C ASP A 840 -1.78 34.18 -12.42
N THR A 841 -2.89 33.46 -12.18
CA THR A 841 -2.97 32.41 -11.16
C THR A 841 -3.71 31.17 -11.68
N PHE A 842 -3.68 30.07 -10.91
CA PHE A 842 -4.42 28.86 -11.28
C PHE A 842 -5.94 29.08 -11.25
N GLU A 843 -6.45 29.96 -10.39
CA GLU A 843 -7.88 30.32 -10.27
C GLU A 843 -8.45 30.92 -11.57
N GLU A 844 -7.62 31.60 -12.35
CA GLU A 844 -8.02 32.25 -13.61
C GLU A 844 -7.99 31.30 -14.80
N LEU A 845 -7.43 30.09 -14.65
CA LEU A 845 -7.34 29.10 -15.72
C LEU A 845 -8.69 28.81 -16.39
N PRO A 846 -9.82 28.59 -15.67
CA PRO A 846 -11.13 28.36 -16.29
C PRO A 846 -11.60 29.52 -17.17
N HIS A 847 -11.33 30.77 -16.76
CA HIS A 847 -11.72 31.96 -17.51
C HIS A 847 -10.98 32.04 -18.85
N VAL A 848 -9.66 31.91 -18.80
CA VAL A 848 -8.80 31.98 -19.98
C VAL A 848 -9.05 30.83 -20.96
N LEU A 849 -9.37 29.63 -20.44
CA LEU A 849 -9.82 28.49 -21.25
C LEU A 849 -11.12 28.81 -22.01
N LYS A 850 -12.10 29.40 -21.31
CA LYS A 850 -13.40 29.78 -21.88
C LYS A 850 -13.23 30.80 -23.02
N GLU A 851 -12.50 31.88 -22.78
CA GLU A 851 -12.28 32.93 -23.78
C GLU A 851 -11.61 32.38 -25.04
N THR A 852 -10.59 31.53 -24.87
CA THR A 852 -9.90 30.88 -25.99
C THR A 852 -10.83 29.98 -26.78
N TYR A 853 -11.64 29.17 -26.09
CA TYR A 853 -12.63 28.29 -26.72
C TYR A 853 -13.69 29.07 -27.49
N GLU A 854 -14.30 30.10 -26.89
CA GLU A 854 -15.32 30.94 -27.52
C GLU A 854 -14.76 31.68 -28.75
N HIS A 855 -13.50 32.14 -28.69
CA HIS A 855 -12.81 32.69 -29.85
C HIS A 855 -12.70 31.68 -30.99
N LEU A 856 -12.28 30.44 -30.70
CA LEU A 856 -12.16 29.37 -31.70
C LEU A 856 -13.50 28.94 -32.30
N VAL A 857 -14.58 29.00 -31.53
CA VAL A 857 -15.96 28.80 -32.03
C VAL A 857 -16.36 29.95 -32.96
N LYS A 858 -16.11 31.19 -32.56
CA LYS A 858 -16.47 32.39 -33.34
C LYS A 858 -15.80 32.44 -34.72
N ILE A 859 -14.54 32.02 -34.81
CA ILE A 859 -13.80 31.96 -36.09
C ILE A 859 -14.08 30.67 -36.90
N GLY A 860 -14.91 29.76 -36.37
CA GLY A 860 -15.35 28.55 -37.06
C GLY A 860 -14.37 27.37 -37.01
N THR A 861 -13.27 27.47 -36.25
CA THR A 861 -12.29 26.37 -36.05
C THR A 861 -12.91 25.23 -35.26
N ILE A 862 -13.70 25.55 -34.23
CA ILE A 862 -14.49 24.59 -33.46
C ILE A 862 -15.95 24.72 -33.87
N LYS A 863 -16.57 23.60 -34.23
CA LYS A 863 -18.00 23.49 -34.49
C LYS A 863 -18.61 22.55 -33.45
N PRO A 864 -19.25 23.08 -32.39
CA PRO A 864 -19.85 22.25 -31.35
C PRO A 864 -20.87 21.27 -31.95
N LYS A 865 -20.79 20.01 -31.54
CA LYS A 865 -21.76 18.98 -31.92
C LYS A 865 -22.91 18.96 -30.90
N PRO A 866 -24.13 18.57 -31.30
CA PRO A 866 -25.21 18.31 -30.36
C PRO A 866 -24.78 17.28 -29.30
N GLU A 867 -25.22 17.48 -28.07
CA GLU A 867 -25.00 16.51 -26.98
C GLU A 867 -25.84 15.26 -27.25
N ILE A 868 -25.30 14.08 -26.92
CA ILE A 868 -25.97 12.79 -27.08
C ILE A 868 -26.01 12.16 -25.69
N ASP A 869 -27.18 11.70 -25.25
CA ASP A 869 -27.27 11.03 -23.95
C ASP A 869 -26.57 9.66 -24.00
N PRO A 870 -25.73 9.35 -22.99
CA PRO A 870 -25.06 8.05 -22.93
C PRO A 870 -26.07 6.95 -22.56
N PRO A 871 -25.80 5.69 -22.98
CA PRO A 871 -26.57 4.54 -22.52
C PRO A 871 -26.64 4.47 -20.99
N VAL A 872 -27.84 4.20 -20.46
CA VAL A 872 -28.04 4.08 -19.01
C VAL A 872 -27.46 2.77 -18.50
N ILE A 873 -26.50 2.85 -17.57
CA ILE A 873 -25.95 1.70 -16.85
C ILE A 873 -26.64 1.62 -15.48
N PRO A 874 -27.15 0.45 -15.07
CA PRO A 874 -27.71 0.28 -13.74
C PRO A 874 -26.71 0.63 -12.64
N MET A 875 -27.21 1.18 -11.55
CA MET A 875 -26.39 1.42 -10.36
C MET A 875 -25.94 0.09 -9.76
N ASP A 876 -24.67 0.00 -9.38
CA ASP A 876 -24.15 -1.16 -8.66
C ASP A 876 -24.94 -1.38 -7.35
N TYR A 877 -25.28 -2.64 -7.06
CA TYR A 877 -26.07 -3.01 -5.90
C TYR A 877 -25.43 -2.55 -4.59
N LYS A 878 -24.11 -2.72 -4.44
CA LYS A 878 -23.41 -2.32 -3.21
C LYS A 878 -23.48 -0.81 -3.05
N TRP A 879 -23.31 -0.06 -4.13
CA TRP A 879 -23.42 1.40 -4.09
C TRP A 879 -24.84 1.88 -3.74
N ALA A 880 -25.87 1.29 -4.36
CA ALA A 880 -27.26 1.61 -4.04
C ALA A 880 -27.62 1.27 -2.58
N GLN A 881 -27.04 0.18 -2.03
CA GLN A 881 -27.21 -0.20 -0.63
C GLN A 881 -26.50 0.78 0.32
N GLU A 882 -25.28 1.20 -0.01
CA GLU A 882 -24.49 2.18 0.77
C GLU A 882 -25.21 3.55 0.84
N LEU A 883 -25.78 4.01 -0.29
CA LEU A 883 -26.61 5.21 -0.35
C LEU A 883 -27.98 5.08 0.33
N GLY A 884 -28.39 3.87 0.73
CA GLY A 884 -29.69 3.60 1.33
C GLY A 884 -30.87 3.69 0.35
N LEU A 885 -30.62 3.61 -0.95
CA LEU A 885 -31.65 3.63 -2.00
C LEU A 885 -32.42 2.32 -2.11
N ILE A 886 -31.76 1.21 -1.72
CA ILE A 886 -32.35 -0.13 -1.71
C ILE A 886 -32.14 -0.79 -0.36
N ARG A 887 -33.07 -1.68 0.00
CA ARG A 887 -32.87 -2.63 1.12
C ARG A 887 -32.96 -4.05 0.59
N LYS A 888 -32.04 -4.90 1.02
CA LYS A 888 -32.14 -6.35 0.85
C LYS A 888 -32.18 -6.99 2.24
N PRO A 889 -33.19 -7.81 2.55
CA PRO A 889 -33.20 -8.53 3.82
C PRO A 889 -31.97 -9.44 3.89
N ALA A 890 -31.32 -9.48 5.05
CA ALA A 890 -30.23 -10.40 5.29
C ALA A 890 -30.75 -11.84 5.22
N ALA A 891 -30.11 -12.68 4.40
CA ALA A 891 -30.50 -14.08 4.26
C ALA A 891 -30.07 -14.94 5.48
N PHE A 892 -29.11 -14.44 6.25
CA PHE A 892 -28.52 -15.15 7.39
C PHE A 892 -28.42 -14.23 8.60
N ILE A 893 -28.59 -14.81 9.78
CA ILE A 893 -28.36 -14.16 11.07
C ILE A 893 -27.33 -14.99 11.82
N SER A 894 -26.20 -14.38 12.18
CA SER A 894 -25.19 -14.95 13.08
C SER A 894 -25.05 -14.04 14.29
N THR A 895 -24.92 -14.63 15.48
CA THR A 895 -24.84 -13.86 16.74
C THR A 895 -23.71 -14.30 17.68
N ILE A 896 -22.86 -15.23 17.24
CA ILE A 896 -21.81 -15.83 18.08
C ILE A 896 -20.44 -15.16 17.89
N SER A 897 -20.17 -14.63 16.70
CA SER A 897 -18.91 -13.95 16.37
C SER A 897 -19.11 -12.83 15.36
N ASP A 898 -18.22 -11.83 15.38
CA ASP A 898 -18.14 -10.80 14.33
C ASP A 898 -16.67 -10.53 13.99
N GLU A 899 -16.30 -10.86 12.75
CA GLU A 899 -14.95 -10.73 12.20
C GLU A 899 -14.77 -9.48 11.32
N ARG A 900 -15.85 -8.71 11.09
CA ARG A 900 -15.83 -7.60 10.13
C ARG A 900 -15.18 -6.33 10.70
N GLY A 901 -15.03 -6.26 12.02
CA GLY A 901 -14.45 -5.14 12.75
C GLY A 901 -12.92 -5.09 12.69
N GLN A 902 -12.33 -4.16 13.45
CA GLN A 902 -10.86 -4.07 13.61
C GLN A 902 -10.27 -5.26 14.38
N GLU A 903 -11.07 -5.87 15.26
CA GLU A 903 -10.73 -7.07 16.00
C GLU A 903 -11.89 -8.07 15.91
N LEU A 904 -11.54 -9.36 15.97
CA LEU A 904 -12.52 -10.44 16.10
C LEU A 904 -13.25 -10.32 17.44
N LEU A 905 -14.58 -10.40 17.39
CA LEU A 905 -15.45 -10.43 18.56
C LEU A 905 -16.02 -11.84 18.77
N TYR A 906 -15.97 -12.36 20.00
CA TYR A 906 -16.72 -13.54 20.45
C TYR A 906 -17.83 -13.11 21.38
N ALA A 907 -19.07 -13.23 20.92
CA ALA A 907 -20.27 -12.74 21.62
C ALA A 907 -20.12 -11.30 22.16
N GLY A 908 -19.46 -10.43 21.39
CA GLY A 908 -19.20 -9.03 21.74
C GLY A 908 -17.92 -8.76 22.54
N MET A 909 -17.26 -9.78 23.07
CA MET A 909 -15.95 -9.63 23.73
C MET A 909 -14.83 -9.62 22.70
N ARG A 910 -13.89 -8.69 22.80
CA ARG A 910 -12.74 -8.61 21.88
C ARG A 910 -11.79 -9.78 22.10
N ILE A 911 -11.22 -10.29 21.02
CA ILE A 911 -10.23 -11.36 21.12
C ILE A 911 -9.03 -10.95 22.00
N SER A 912 -8.64 -9.69 21.99
CA SER A 912 -7.60 -9.14 22.87
C SER A 912 -7.99 -9.24 24.37
N GLU A 913 -9.25 -8.98 24.70
CA GLU A 913 -9.80 -9.11 26.07
C GLU A 913 -9.91 -10.58 26.50
N VAL A 914 -10.31 -11.48 25.59
CA VAL A 914 -10.34 -12.94 25.84
C VAL A 914 -9.00 -13.44 26.37
N PHE A 915 -7.89 -13.03 25.74
CA PHE A 915 -6.55 -13.41 26.20
C PHE A 915 -6.08 -12.61 27.42
N LYS A 916 -6.40 -11.32 27.49
CA LYS A 916 -6.02 -10.47 28.63
C LYS A 916 -6.63 -10.97 29.95
N GLU A 917 -7.82 -11.53 29.89
CA GLU A 917 -8.58 -12.00 31.06
C GLU A 917 -8.44 -13.51 31.32
N ASP A 918 -7.61 -14.22 30.54
CA ASP A 918 -7.28 -15.64 30.68
C ASP A 918 -8.50 -16.56 30.89
N ILE A 919 -9.55 -16.36 30.09
CA ILE A 919 -10.83 -17.08 30.28
C ILE A 919 -10.78 -18.55 29.81
N GLY A 920 -9.70 -18.98 29.16
CA GLY A 920 -9.47 -20.36 28.74
C GLY A 920 -10.39 -20.89 27.63
N ILE A 921 -10.22 -22.15 27.26
CA ILE A 921 -11.03 -22.81 26.22
C ILE A 921 -12.49 -22.95 26.70
N GLY A 922 -12.69 -23.23 27.99
CA GLY A 922 -14.02 -23.26 28.58
C GLY A 922 -14.75 -21.92 28.49
N GLY A 923 -14.02 -20.80 28.65
CA GLY A 923 -14.56 -19.45 28.48
C GLY A 923 -14.89 -19.11 27.03
N VAL A 924 -14.06 -19.56 26.07
CA VAL A 924 -14.37 -19.39 24.64
C VAL A 924 -15.60 -20.20 24.22
N VAL A 925 -15.72 -21.46 24.67
CA VAL A 925 -16.93 -22.27 24.46
C VAL A 925 -18.14 -21.57 25.07
N SER A 926 -17.99 -21.00 26.27
CA SER A 926 -19.03 -20.23 26.93
C SER A 926 -19.53 -19.05 26.09
N LEU A 927 -18.62 -18.27 25.53
CA LEU A 927 -18.98 -17.13 24.67
C LEU A 927 -19.62 -17.59 23.36
N LEU A 928 -19.06 -18.59 22.69
CA LEU A 928 -19.54 -18.99 21.36
C LEU A 928 -20.84 -19.80 21.40
N TRP A 929 -21.00 -20.70 22.37
CA TRP A 929 -22.16 -21.59 22.41
C TRP A 929 -23.31 -20.99 23.21
N PHE A 930 -22.99 -20.29 24.30
CA PHE A 930 -24.00 -19.76 25.20
C PHE A 930 -24.17 -18.25 25.12
N LYS A 931 -23.24 -17.53 24.46
CA LYS A 931 -23.21 -16.06 24.39
C LYS A 931 -23.23 -15.40 25.78
N ARG A 932 -22.65 -16.09 26.76
CA ARG A 932 -22.52 -15.64 28.15
C ARG A 932 -21.07 -15.79 28.59
N ARG A 933 -20.69 -14.98 29.57
CA ARG A 933 -19.46 -15.18 30.32
C ARG A 933 -19.78 -16.00 31.57
N LEU A 934 -19.60 -17.31 31.49
CA LEU A 934 -19.82 -18.21 32.62
C LEU A 934 -18.77 -18.00 33.72
N PRO A 935 -19.11 -18.30 34.98
CA PRO A 935 -18.17 -18.18 36.08
C PRO A 935 -16.99 -19.15 35.92
N PRO A 936 -15.81 -18.85 36.52
CA PRO A 936 -14.59 -19.66 36.33
C PRO A 936 -14.73 -21.14 36.67
N TRP A 937 -15.56 -21.48 37.66
CA TRP A 937 -15.80 -22.89 38.00
C TRP A 937 -16.58 -23.63 36.89
N ALA A 938 -17.49 -22.94 36.19
CA ALA A 938 -18.28 -23.51 35.12
C ALA A 938 -17.44 -23.67 33.84
N THR A 939 -16.61 -22.67 33.52
CA THR A 939 -15.67 -22.77 32.38
C THR A 939 -14.64 -23.87 32.63
N LYS A 940 -14.14 -24.00 33.86
CA LYS A 940 -13.22 -25.08 34.22
C LYS A 940 -13.89 -26.46 34.20
N PHE A 941 -15.16 -26.55 34.60
CA PHE A 941 -15.94 -27.77 34.45
C PHE A 941 -16.08 -28.20 32.98
N ILE A 942 -16.38 -27.25 32.08
CA ILE A 942 -16.43 -27.50 30.62
C ILE A 942 -15.09 -28.08 30.13
N GLU A 943 -13.96 -27.47 30.50
CA GLU A 943 -12.63 -28.00 30.14
C GLU A 943 -12.40 -29.42 30.66
N MET A 944 -12.80 -29.69 31.91
CA MET A 944 -12.70 -31.01 32.51
C MET A 944 -13.51 -32.04 31.73
N VAL A 945 -14.74 -31.70 31.30
CA VAL A 945 -15.56 -32.57 30.45
C VAL A 945 -14.86 -32.89 29.13
N LEU A 946 -14.24 -31.91 28.47
CA LEU A 946 -13.49 -32.13 27.23
C LEU A 946 -12.30 -33.07 27.45
N MET A 947 -11.59 -32.95 28.57
CA MET A 947 -10.48 -33.83 28.92
C MET A 947 -10.93 -35.26 29.19
N LEU A 948 -12.02 -35.45 29.93
CA LEU A 948 -12.54 -36.77 30.30
C LEU A 948 -13.16 -37.53 29.11
N THR A 949 -13.65 -36.79 28.11
CA THR A 949 -14.24 -37.33 26.88
C THR A 949 -13.26 -37.42 25.71
N ALA A 950 -12.01 -36.99 25.90
CA ALA A 950 -11.02 -36.87 24.83
C ALA A 950 -10.81 -38.16 24.04
N ASP A 951 -10.60 -39.29 24.72
CA ASP A 951 -10.47 -40.61 24.10
C ASP A 951 -10.91 -41.77 25.02
N HIS A 952 -11.17 -42.94 24.44
CA HIS A 952 -11.53 -44.17 25.16
C HIS A 952 -11.05 -45.42 24.42
N GLY A 953 -9.93 -45.29 23.71
CA GLY A 953 -9.26 -46.37 23.00
C GLY A 953 -9.84 -46.70 21.62
N PRO A 954 -9.12 -47.50 20.83
CA PRO A 954 -9.37 -47.68 19.40
C PRO A 954 -10.56 -48.58 19.06
N ALA A 955 -11.14 -49.25 20.06
CA ALA A 955 -12.19 -50.26 19.87
C ALA A 955 -13.61 -49.65 19.78
N VAL A 956 -13.77 -48.38 20.13
CA VAL A 956 -15.06 -47.70 19.98
C VAL A 956 -15.33 -47.36 18.52
N SER A 957 -16.59 -47.38 18.10
CA SER A 957 -17.01 -47.28 16.69
C SER A 957 -16.33 -46.11 15.95
N GLY A 958 -16.31 -44.91 16.55
CA GLY A 958 -15.71 -43.75 15.91
C GLY A 958 -14.19 -43.79 15.80
N ALA A 959 -13.49 -44.34 16.80
CA ALA A 959 -12.04 -44.50 16.75
C ALA A 959 -11.65 -45.54 15.69
N MET A 960 -12.37 -46.67 15.64
CA MET A 960 -12.17 -47.71 14.63
C MET A 960 -12.40 -47.16 13.21
N ASN A 961 -13.49 -46.43 12.97
CA ASN A 961 -13.75 -45.80 11.67
C ASN A 961 -12.67 -44.79 11.26
N THR A 962 -12.18 -44.00 12.22
CA THR A 962 -11.08 -43.05 11.99
C THR A 962 -9.80 -43.78 11.60
N ILE A 963 -9.47 -44.88 12.30
CA ILE A 963 -8.30 -45.71 12.05
C ILE A 963 -8.40 -46.35 10.66
N VAL A 964 -9.53 -46.97 10.32
CA VAL A 964 -9.75 -47.62 9.03
C VAL A 964 -9.63 -46.61 7.88
N ALA A 965 -10.27 -45.44 7.99
CA ALA A 965 -10.16 -44.38 6.97
C ALA A 965 -8.72 -43.87 6.82
N SER A 966 -7.99 -43.72 7.93
CA SER A 966 -6.59 -43.28 7.92
C SER A 966 -5.67 -44.29 7.25
N ARG A 967 -5.87 -45.58 7.54
CA ARG A 967 -5.20 -46.72 6.90
C ARG A 967 -5.55 -46.87 5.43
N ALA A 968 -6.73 -46.40 5.01
CA ALA A 968 -7.12 -46.30 3.60
C ALA A 968 -6.50 -45.12 2.85
N GLY A 969 -5.51 -44.44 3.45
CA GLY A 969 -4.77 -43.37 2.80
C GLY A 969 -5.46 -42.01 2.81
N LYS A 970 -6.60 -41.86 3.50
CA LYS A 970 -7.32 -40.58 3.57
C LYS A 970 -6.60 -39.52 4.40
N ASP A 971 -6.97 -38.26 4.19
CA ASP A 971 -6.49 -37.10 4.93
C ASP A 971 -7.15 -36.99 6.32
N LEU A 972 -6.62 -36.09 7.15
CA LEU A 972 -7.07 -35.88 8.54
C LEU A 972 -8.57 -35.61 8.63
N ILE A 973 -9.10 -34.75 7.77
CA ILE A 973 -10.50 -34.29 7.84
C ILE A 973 -11.43 -35.43 7.44
N SER A 974 -11.14 -36.12 6.35
CA SER A 974 -11.90 -37.29 5.91
C SER A 974 -11.92 -38.40 6.97
N SER A 975 -10.77 -38.69 7.58
CA SER A 975 -10.67 -39.70 8.63
C SER A 975 -11.41 -39.32 9.91
N LEU A 976 -11.26 -38.08 10.37
CA LEU A 976 -11.97 -37.56 11.53
C LEU A 976 -13.48 -37.60 11.30
N ALA A 977 -13.95 -37.09 10.16
CA ALA A 977 -15.37 -37.09 9.80
C ALA A 977 -15.96 -38.51 9.77
N SER A 978 -15.23 -39.48 9.21
CA SER A 978 -15.62 -40.90 9.22
C SER A 978 -15.87 -41.43 10.65
N GLY A 979 -15.04 -41.02 11.61
CA GLY A 979 -15.23 -41.35 13.02
C GLY A 979 -16.38 -40.60 13.67
N LEU A 980 -16.46 -39.28 13.46
CA LEU A 980 -17.49 -38.42 14.07
C LEU A 980 -18.90 -38.78 13.61
N LEU A 981 -19.08 -39.23 12.36
CA LEU A 981 -20.38 -39.67 11.84
C LEU A 981 -20.93 -40.93 12.52
N THR A 982 -20.13 -41.62 13.34
CA THR A 982 -20.62 -42.71 14.20
C THR A 982 -21.26 -42.21 15.49
N ILE A 983 -21.01 -40.94 15.88
CA ILE A 983 -21.55 -40.35 17.10
C ILE A 983 -23.04 -40.07 16.90
N GLY A 984 -23.86 -40.60 17.80
CA GLY A 984 -25.33 -40.53 17.74
C GLY A 984 -25.97 -41.35 18.87
N SER A 985 -27.19 -41.83 18.67
CA SER A 985 -27.98 -42.47 19.75
C SER A 985 -27.33 -43.69 20.40
N ARG A 986 -26.52 -44.48 19.66
CA ARG A 986 -25.86 -45.68 20.19
C ARG A 986 -24.43 -45.46 20.67
N PHE A 987 -23.74 -44.43 20.18
CA PHE A 987 -22.36 -44.11 20.53
C PHE A 987 -22.26 -42.61 20.79
N GLY A 988 -22.05 -42.20 22.04
CA GLY A 988 -21.95 -40.79 22.44
C GLY A 988 -23.27 -40.10 22.80
N GLY A 989 -24.43 -40.69 22.50
CA GLY A 989 -25.76 -40.13 22.84
C GLY A 989 -26.23 -40.32 24.28
N ALA A 990 -25.46 -41.05 25.12
CA ALA A 990 -25.85 -41.37 26.50
C ALA A 990 -25.92 -40.13 27.41
N LEU A 991 -25.13 -39.08 27.13
CA LEU A 991 -25.13 -37.86 27.95
C LEU A 991 -26.48 -37.12 27.84
N ASP A 992 -26.97 -36.95 26.62
CA ASP A 992 -28.21 -36.20 26.34
C ASP A 992 -29.45 -36.95 26.86
N GLU A 993 -29.48 -38.27 26.65
CA GLU A 993 -30.56 -39.12 27.17
C GLU A 993 -30.57 -39.17 28.70
N ALA A 994 -29.40 -39.27 29.35
CA ALA A 994 -29.30 -39.22 30.80
C ALA A 994 -29.78 -37.86 31.35
N ALA A 995 -29.32 -36.74 30.78
CA ALA A 995 -29.74 -35.41 31.19
C ALA A 995 -31.27 -35.26 31.12
N SER A 996 -31.89 -35.70 30.02
CA SER A 996 -33.35 -35.66 29.84
C SER A 996 -34.09 -36.58 30.84
N MET A 997 -33.65 -37.82 31.02
CA MET A 997 -34.31 -38.77 31.91
C MET A 997 -34.28 -38.33 33.38
N PHE A 998 -33.12 -37.90 33.87
CA PHE A 998 -32.97 -37.46 35.26
C PHE A 998 -33.69 -36.13 35.53
N SER A 999 -33.61 -35.16 34.61
CA SER A 999 -34.29 -33.87 34.77
C SER A 999 -35.81 -34.06 34.80
N ASN A 1000 -36.38 -34.79 33.84
CA ASN A 1000 -37.82 -35.05 33.81
C ASN A 1000 -38.31 -35.78 35.07
N ALA A 1001 -37.57 -36.78 35.56
CA ALA A 1001 -37.96 -37.53 36.75
C ALA A 1001 -37.95 -36.65 38.01
N ARG A 1002 -36.93 -35.80 38.17
CA ARG A 1002 -36.85 -34.86 39.29
C ARG A 1002 -37.92 -33.79 39.20
N ASP A 1003 -38.09 -33.18 38.03
CA ASP A 1003 -38.95 -32.01 37.84
C ASP A 1003 -40.45 -32.39 37.89
N THR A 1004 -40.80 -33.65 37.61
CA THR A 1004 -42.16 -34.21 37.85
C THR A 1004 -42.40 -34.65 39.29
N GLY A 1005 -41.40 -34.48 40.19
CA GLY A 1005 -41.52 -34.76 41.61
C GLY A 1005 -41.43 -36.24 41.99
N LEU A 1006 -41.00 -37.13 41.08
CA LEU A 1006 -40.82 -38.54 41.40
C LEU A 1006 -39.68 -38.73 42.39
N THR A 1007 -39.86 -39.53 43.43
CA THR A 1007 -38.73 -39.97 44.27
C THR A 1007 -37.77 -40.88 43.47
N PRO A 1008 -36.47 -40.98 43.85
CA PRO A 1008 -35.54 -41.87 43.17
C PRO A 1008 -36.02 -43.33 43.04
N ARG A 1009 -36.76 -43.82 44.05
CA ARG A 1009 -37.36 -45.17 44.05
C ARG A 1009 -38.46 -45.30 43.00
N GLU A 1010 -39.38 -44.33 42.95
CA GLU A 1010 -40.50 -44.31 42.00
C GLU A 1010 -39.98 -44.19 40.55
N PHE A 1011 -38.96 -43.37 40.31
CA PHE A 1011 -38.33 -43.27 39.00
C PHE A 1011 -37.77 -44.62 38.53
N VAL A 1012 -37.02 -45.32 39.40
CA VAL A 1012 -36.47 -46.65 39.09
C VAL A 1012 -37.56 -47.68 38.82
N ASP A 1013 -38.64 -47.65 39.60
CA ASP A 1013 -39.76 -48.59 39.44
C ASP A 1013 -40.60 -48.28 38.19
N ASN A 1014 -40.75 -47.01 37.82
CA ASN A 1014 -41.41 -46.58 36.59
C ASN A 1014 -40.59 -46.97 35.36
N ALA A 1015 -39.27 -46.77 35.37
CA ALA A 1015 -38.38 -47.21 34.29
C ALA A 1015 -38.47 -48.74 34.09
N ARG A 1016 -38.46 -49.51 35.19
CA ARG A 1016 -38.66 -50.96 35.15
C ARG A 1016 -40.01 -51.35 34.55
N LYS A 1017 -41.11 -50.71 35.00
CA LYS A 1017 -42.47 -50.97 34.48
C LYS A 1017 -42.56 -50.68 32.98
N ALA A 1018 -41.89 -49.62 32.52
CA ALA A 1018 -41.81 -49.25 31.11
C ALA A 1018 -40.84 -50.12 30.28
N ASN A 1019 -40.18 -51.11 30.91
CA ASN A 1019 -39.13 -51.94 30.31
C ASN A 1019 -37.99 -51.11 29.68
N LYS A 1020 -37.61 -50.00 30.33
CA LYS A 1020 -36.52 -49.12 29.90
C LYS A 1020 -35.38 -49.13 30.92
N LEU A 1021 -34.14 -49.20 30.42
CA LEU A 1021 -32.95 -48.97 31.25
C LEU A 1021 -32.81 -47.46 31.51
N ILE A 1022 -32.20 -47.12 32.65
CA ILE A 1022 -31.92 -45.72 33.00
C ILE A 1022 -30.60 -45.33 32.34
N SER A 1023 -30.65 -44.42 31.37
CA SER A 1023 -29.45 -43.92 30.70
C SER A 1023 -28.54 -43.22 31.71
N GLY A 1024 -27.23 -43.46 31.64
CA GLY A 1024 -26.26 -42.99 32.63
C GLY A 1024 -26.08 -43.89 33.86
N ILE A 1025 -26.84 -44.99 34.01
CA ILE A 1025 -26.67 -45.98 35.08
C ILE A 1025 -26.13 -47.30 34.53
N GLY A 1026 -25.06 -47.81 35.14
CA GLY A 1026 -24.47 -49.10 34.84
C GLY A 1026 -23.08 -49.01 34.22
N HIS A 1027 -22.23 -49.94 34.63
CA HIS A 1027 -20.89 -50.12 34.09
C HIS A 1027 -20.57 -51.62 33.90
N LYS A 1028 -19.72 -51.95 32.92
CA LYS A 1028 -19.32 -53.35 32.63
C LYS A 1028 -18.42 -53.98 33.70
N ILE A 1029 -17.45 -53.21 34.20
CA ILE A 1029 -16.41 -53.66 35.16
C ILE A 1029 -16.49 -52.97 36.53
N LYS A 1030 -16.59 -51.63 36.55
CA LYS A 1030 -16.68 -50.81 37.77
C LYS A 1030 -17.96 -51.07 38.56
N SER A 1031 -17.85 -50.93 39.88
CA SER A 1031 -18.90 -51.19 40.86
C SER A 1031 -18.76 -50.27 42.08
N VAL A 1032 -19.67 -50.36 43.05
CA VAL A 1032 -19.59 -49.57 44.30
C VAL A 1032 -18.24 -49.74 45.02
N ASN A 1033 -17.66 -50.95 44.98
CA ASN A 1033 -16.38 -51.26 45.64
C ASN A 1033 -15.15 -50.98 44.76
N ASN A 1034 -15.35 -50.71 43.47
CA ASN A 1034 -14.32 -50.36 42.50
C ASN A 1034 -14.84 -49.20 41.63
N PRO A 1035 -14.82 -47.96 42.16
CA PRO A 1035 -15.45 -46.82 41.50
C PRO A 1035 -14.75 -46.45 40.19
N ASP A 1036 -15.51 -45.81 39.30
CA ASP A 1036 -14.94 -45.14 38.13
C ASP A 1036 -14.28 -43.82 38.58
N LEU A 1037 -12.96 -43.75 38.52
CA LEU A 1037 -12.20 -42.57 38.98
C LEU A 1037 -12.58 -41.29 38.23
N ARG A 1038 -13.06 -41.39 36.98
CA ARG A 1038 -13.54 -40.22 36.23
C ARG A 1038 -14.79 -39.63 36.85
N VAL A 1039 -15.68 -40.50 37.31
CA VAL A 1039 -16.92 -40.11 38.01
C VAL A 1039 -16.59 -39.47 39.35
N GLU A 1040 -15.63 -40.03 40.10
CA GLU A 1040 -15.22 -39.46 41.39
C GLU A 1040 -14.57 -38.07 41.23
N LEU A 1041 -13.71 -37.86 40.21
CA LEU A 1041 -13.16 -36.54 39.90
C LEU A 1041 -14.25 -35.50 39.61
N VAL A 1042 -15.28 -35.88 38.84
CA VAL A 1042 -16.43 -35.02 38.53
C VAL A 1042 -17.20 -34.68 39.81
N LYS A 1043 -17.54 -35.69 40.62
CA LYS A 1043 -18.27 -35.52 41.89
C LYS A 1043 -17.53 -34.62 42.87
N GLU A 1044 -16.23 -34.84 43.06
CA GLU A 1044 -15.38 -34.03 43.95
C GLU A 1044 -15.33 -32.57 43.50
N TYR A 1045 -15.14 -32.34 42.19
CA TYR A 1045 -15.12 -30.99 41.65
C TYR A 1045 -16.46 -30.27 41.83
N VAL A 1046 -17.56 -30.93 41.49
CA VAL A 1046 -18.91 -30.34 41.53
C VAL A 1046 -19.32 -30.03 42.97
N LYS A 1047 -19.19 -30.99 43.89
CA LYS A 1047 -19.53 -30.78 45.31
C LYS A 1047 -18.72 -29.67 45.98
N LYS A 1048 -17.49 -29.45 45.51
CA LYS A 1048 -16.61 -28.41 46.06
C LYS A 1048 -16.89 -27.01 45.51
N ASN A 1049 -17.26 -26.90 44.23
CA ASN A 1049 -17.25 -25.61 43.52
C ASN A 1049 -18.61 -25.14 43.04
N PHE A 1050 -19.60 -26.02 42.87
CA PHE A 1050 -20.92 -25.62 42.37
C PHE A 1050 -21.75 -24.99 43.49
N PRO A 1051 -22.56 -23.96 43.19
CA PRO A 1051 -23.46 -23.36 44.18
C PRO A 1051 -24.61 -24.30 44.58
N SER A 1052 -25.04 -25.16 43.67
CA SER A 1052 -26.03 -26.22 43.88
C SER A 1052 -25.71 -27.42 42.97
N HIS A 1053 -26.06 -28.61 43.44
CA HIS A 1053 -25.84 -29.89 42.77
C HIS A 1053 -27.04 -30.82 42.98
N SER A 1054 -28.24 -30.23 42.90
CA SER A 1054 -29.50 -30.88 43.28
C SER A 1054 -29.87 -32.03 42.36
N LEU A 1055 -29.56 -31.96 41.06
CA LEU A 1055 -29.78 -33.07 40.14
C LEU A 1055 -28.74 -34.17 40.33
N LEU A 1056 -27.48 -33.81 40.62
CA LEU A 1056 -26.46 -34.78 40.99
C LEU A 1056 -26.86 -35.56 42.27
N ASP A 1057 -27.37 -34.88 43.30
CA ASP A 1057 -27.85 -35.55 44.53
C ASP A 1057 -29.03 -36.49 44.27
N TYR A 1058 -29.95 -36.07 43.39
CA TYR A 1058 -31.05 -36.91 42.94
C TYR A 1058 -30.53 -38.17 42.22
N ALA A 1059 -29.58 -38.00 41.29
CA ALA A 1059 -28.95 -39.10 40.56
C ALA A 1059 -28.17 -40.06 41.46
N LEU A 1060 -27.48 -39.55 42.50
CA LEU A 1060 -26.85 -40.35 43.54
C LEU A 1060 -27.89 -41.11 44.39
N GLY A 1061 -29.06 -40.52 44.63
CA GLY A 1061 -30.21 -41.19 45.24
C GLY A 1061 -30.70 -42.37 44.39
N VAL A 1062 -30.75 -42.19 43.07
CA VAL A 1062 -31.10 -43.25 42.10
C VAL A 1062 -30.04 -44.34 42.10
N GLU A 1063 -28.76 -43.97 42.09
CA GLU A 1063 -27.61 -44.89 42.17
C GLU A 1063 -27.70 -45.79 43.42
N LYS A 1064 -28.05 -45.25 44.59
CA LYS A 1064 -28.25 -46.05 45.80
C LYS A 1064 -29.34 -47.11 45.62
N VAL A 1065 -30.42 -46.77 44.93
CA VAL A 1065 -31.53 -47.70 44.66
C VAL A 1065 -31.13 -48.78 43.65
N THR A 1066 -30.34 -48.43 42.62
CA THR A 1066 -29.94 -49.38 41.58
C THR A 1066 -28.80 -50.29 42.02
N THR A 1067 -27.82 -49.76 42.77
CA THR A 1067 -26.68 -50.53 43.30
C THR A 1067 -27.09 -51.56 44.35
N ALA A 1068 -28.17 -51.30 45.08
CA ALA A 1068 -28.80 -52.30 45.96
C ALA A 1068 -29.37 -53.51 45.20
N LYS A 1069 -29.61 -53.40 43.87
CA LYS A 1069 -30.01 -54.53 43.01
C LYS A 1069 -28.81 -55.26 42.43
N LYS A 1070 -27.79 -54.52 41.98
CA LYS A 1070 -26.54 -55.06 41.46
C LYS A 1070 -25.44 -54.00 41.61
N ASP A 1071 -24.33 -54.38 42.21
CA ASP A 1071 -23.22 -53.49 42.57
C ASP A 1071 -22.59 -52.75 41.38
N THR A 1072 -22.69 -53.28 40.16
CA THR A 1072 -22.21 -52.63 38.92
C THR A 1072 -23.17 -51.58 38.36
N LEU A 1073 -24.37 -51.40 38.93
CA LEU A 1073 -25.35 -50.40 38.50
C LEU A 1073 -25.10 -49.02 39.11
N ILE A 1074 -23.84 -48.57 39.02
CA ILE A 1074 -23.35 -47.27 39.47
C ILE A 1074 -23.69 -46.15 38.47
N LEU A 1075 -23.65 -44.90 38.89
CA LEU A 1075 -23.69 -43.73 37.99
C LEU A 1075 -22.40 -43.71 37.16
N ASN A 1076 -22.51 -43.82 35.84
CA ASN A 1076 -21.36 -43.80 34.94
C ASN A 1076 -20.93 -42.37 34.60
N VAL A 1077 -19.80 -42.23 33.90
CA VAL A 1077 -19.23 -40.91 33.57
C VAL A 1077 -20.16 -40.07 32.69
N ASP A 1078 -20.87 -40.69 31.75
CA ASP A 1078 -21.81 -40.01 30.86
C ASP A 1078 -23.01 -39.45 31.67
N GLY A 1079 -23.58 -40.27 32.55
CA GLY A 1079 -24.67 -39.86 33.44
C GLY A 1079 -24.24 -38.81 34.45
N CYS A 1080 -23.03 -38.93 35.01
CA CYS A 1080 -22.49 -37.96 35.95
C CYS A 1080 -22.22 -36.60 35.29
N ILE A 1081 -21.59 -36.56 34.11
CA ILE A 1081 -21.39 -35.32 33.36
C ILE A 1081 -22.72 -34.70 32.99
N ALA A 1082 -23.68 -35.50 32.50
CA ALA A 1082 -24.99 -35.04 32.08
C ALA A 1082 -25.75 -34.30 33.19
N VAL A 1083 -25.91 -34.91 34.37
CA VAL A 1083 -26.66 -34.29 35.47
C VAL A 1083 -25.93 -33.07 36.05
N CYS A 1084 -24.61 -33.11 36.12
CA CYS A 1084 -23.81 -31.97 36.58
C CYS A 1084 -23.84 -30.81 35.57
N PHE A 1085 -23.91 -31.09 34.28
CA PHE A 1085 -24.03 -30.03 33.27
C PHE A 1085 -25.41 -29.36 33.31
N VAL A 1086 -26.47 -30.11 33.61
CA VAL A 1086 -27.80 -29.54 33.86
C VAL A 1086 -27.78 -28.66 35.12
N ASP A 1087 -27.16 -29.11 36.22
CA ASP A 1087 -26.97 -28.28 37.42
C ASP A 1087 -26.15 -27.02 37.08
N LEU A 1088 -25.12 -27.11 36.23
CA LEU A 1088 -24.36 -25.94 35.75
C LEU A 1088 -25.27 -24.95 35.03
N LEU A 1089 -26.08 -25.39 34.07
CA LEU A 1089 -26.95 -24.49 33.32
C LEU A 1089 -28.02 -23.86 34.23
N ARG A 1090 -28.65 -24.63 35.11
CA ARG A 1090 -29.73 -24.14 35.99
C ARG A 1090 -29.21 -23.24 37.11
N ASP A 1091 -28.05 -23.57 37.69
CA ASP A 1091 -27.60 -22.96 38.95
C ASP A 1091 -26.39 -22.00 38.79
N SER A 1092 -25.86 -21.83 37.58
CA SER A 1092 -24.77 -20.86 37.33
C SER A 1092 -25.17 -19.39 37.48
N GLY A 1093 -26.47 -19.09 37.51
CA GLY A 1093 -27.02 -17.74 37.49
C GLY A 1093 -26.91 -17.04 36.13
N ALA A 1094 -26.44 -17.74 35.09
CA ALA A 1094 -26.26 -17.19 33.74
C ALA A 1094 -27.45 -17.45 32.80
N PHE A 1095 -28.36 -18.36 33.18
CA PHE A 1095 -29.50 -18.79 32.37
C PHE A 1095 -30.78 -18.79 33.19
N THR A 1096 -31.88 -18.48 32.53
CA THR A 1096 -33.24 -18.80 33.01
C THR A 1096 -33.49 -20.30 32.92
N PRO A 1097 -34.46 -20.86 33.68
CA PRO A 1097 -34.85 -22.26 33.55
C PRO A 1097 -35.21 -22.65 32.10
N GLU A 1098 -35.91 -21.76 31.39
CA GLU A 1098 -36.30 -21.96 30.00
C GLU A 1098 -35.09 -22.01 29.05
N GLU A 1099 -34.13 -21.09 29.19
CA GLU A 1099 -32.88 -21.11 28.42
C GLU A 1099 -32.06 -22.38 28.72
N ALA A 1100 -31.96 -22.78 30.00
CA ALA A 1100 -31.22 -23.97 30.41
C ALA A 1100 -31.82 -25.25 29.76
N ASP A 1101 -33.14 -25.38 29.81
CA ASP A 1101 -33.85 -26.51 29.21
C ASP A 1101 -33.75 -26.50 27.67
N GLU A 1102 -33.78 -25.32 27.05
CA GLU A 1102 -33.55 -25.18 25.60
C GLU A 1102 -32.15 -25.66 25.21
N TYR A 1103 -31.09 -25.25 25.92
CA TYR A 1103 -29.72 -25.67 25.62
C TYR A 1103 -29.52 -27.18 25.75
N ILE A 1104 -30.20 -27.83 26.69
CA ILE A 1104 -30.21 -29.30 26.77
C ILE A 1104 -30.94 -29.88 25.55
N LYS A 1105 -32.13 -29.38 25.23
CA LYS A 1105 -32.96 -29.90 24.14
C LYS A 1105 -32.30 -29.80 22.75
N ILE A 1106 -31.51 -28.75 22.50
CA ILE A 1106 -30.80 -28.58 21.22
C ILE A 1106 -29.50 -29.40 21.12
N GLY A 1107 -29.17 -30.20 22.14
CA GLY A 1107 -28.08 -31.19 22.09
C GLY A 1107 -26.70 -30.64 22.44
N THR A 1108 -26.61 -29.63 23.32
CA THR A 1108 -25.32 -29.07 23.78
C THR A 1108 -24.36 -30.13 24.32
N LEU A 1109 -24.88 -31.13 25.05
CA LEU A 1109 -24.10 -32.23 25.60
C LEU A 1109 -23.49 -33.14 24.52
N ASN A 1110 -24.23 -33.38 23.44
CA ASN A 1110 -23.68 -34.08 22.27
C ASN A 1110 -22.55 -33.25 21.64
N GLY A 1111 -22.71 -31.94 21.56
CA GLY A 1111 -21.65 -31.02 21.12
C GLY A 1111 -20.37 -31.17 21.94
N LEU A 1112 -20.46 -31.19 23.28
CA LEU A 1112 -19.30 -31.38 24.16
C LEU A 1112 -18.62 -32.73 23.95
N PHE A 1113 -19.41 -33.81 23.81
CA PHE A 1113 -18.86 -35.13 23.54
C PHE A 1113 -18.15 -35.17 22.18
N VAL A 1114 -18.74 -34.60 21.14
CA VAL A 1114 -18.14 -34.49 19.79
C VAL A 1114 -16.84 -33.70 19.84
N LEU A 1115 -16.84 -32.53 20.50
CA LEU A 1115 -15.65 -31.68 20.62
C LEU A 1115 -14.52 -32.36 21.39
N GLY A 1116 -14.83 -32.98 22.53
CA GLY A 1116 -13.86 -33.75 23.29
C GLY A 1116 -13.31 -34.93 22.49
N ARG A 1117 -14.20 -35.78 21.95
CA ARG A 1117 -13.82 -37.01 21.22
C ARG A 1117 -12.99 -36.75 19.97
N SER A 1118 -13.17 -35.59 19.34
CA SER A 1118 -12.37 -35.18 18.19
C SER A 1118 -10.86 -35.17 18.51
N ILE A 1119 -10.48 -34.85 19.76
CA ILE A 1119 -9.08 -34.86 20.22
C ILE A 1119 -8.47 -36.27 20.06
N GLY A 1120 -9.16 -37.30 20.56
CA GLY A 1120 -8.73 -38.69 20.46
C GLY A 1120 -8.71 -39.21 19.03
N PHE A 1121 -9.71 -38.86 18.22
CA PHE A 1121 -9.79 -39.30 16.82
C PHE A 1121 -8.66 -38.69 15.97
N ILE A 1122 -8.35 -37.40 16.15
CA ILE A 1122 -7.17 -36.78 15.54
C ILE A 1122 -5.89 -37.52 16.00
N GLY A 1123 -5.78 -37.83 17.30
CA GLY A 1123 -4.69 -38.63 17.85
C GLY A 1123 -4.53 -39.97 17.14
N HIS A 1124 -5.62 -40.71 16.94
CA HIS A 1124 -5.60 -41.98 16.21
C HIS A 1124 -5.21 -41.82 14.74
N HIS A 1125 -5.69 -40.79 14.02
CA HIS A 1125 -5.25 -40.53 12.64
C HIS A 1125 -3.73 -40.33 12.56
N LEU A 1126 -3.20 -39.43 13.39
CA LEU A 1126 -1.77 -39.11 13.43
C LEU A 1126 -0.95 -40.34 13.81
N ASP A 1127 -1.43 -41.13 14.77
CA ASP A 1127 -0.79 -42.38 15.17
C ASP A 1127 -0.73 -43.38 14.00
N GLN A 1128 -1.82 -43.60 13.26
CA GLN A 1128 -1.80 -44.52 12.12
C GLN A 1128 -0.89 -44.04 10.98
N LYS A 1129 -0.83 -42.72 10.72
CA LYS A 1129 0.12 -42.15 9.74
C LYS A 1129 1.57 -42.35 10.20
N ARG A 1130 1.86 -42.10 11.48
CA ARG A 1130 3.18 -42.32 12.08
C ARG A 1130 3.61 -43.78 12.04
N LEU A 1131 2.68 -44.71 12.34
CA LEU A 1131 2.89 -46.16 12.27
C LEU A 1131 3.01 -46.69 10.83
N ARG A 1132 2.72 -45.86 9.82
CA ARG A 1132 2.66 -46.27 8.40
C ARG A 1132 1.76 -47.51 8.21
N ALA A 1133 0.66 -47.56 8.95
CA ALA A 1133 -0.20 -48.72 8.98
C ALA A 1133 -0.83 -48.99 7.58
N PRO A 1134 -0.74 -50.22 7.04
CA PRO A 1134 -1.23 -50.55 5.71
C PRO A 1134 -2.75 -50.57 5.65
N LEU A 1135 -3.33 -50.57 4.44
CA LEU A 1135 -4.77 -50.69 4.20
C LEU A 1135 -5.38 -51.82 5.05
N TYR A 1136 -6.48 -51.52 5.73
CA TYR A 1136 -7.23 -52.52 6.48
C TYR A 1136 -8.28 -53.18 5.59
N ARG A 1137 -8.31 -54.51 5.58
CA ARG A 1137 -9.39 -55.33 5.02
C ARG A 1137 -9.90 -56.23 6.12
N HIS A 1138 -11.22 -56.22 6.35
CA HIS A 1138 -11.81 -57.05 7.40
C HIS A 1138 -11.65 -58.54 7.06
N PRO A 1139 -11.25 -59.39 8.02
CA PRO A 1139 -11.12 -60.83 7.83
C PRO A 1139 -12.45 -61.49 7.43
N ALA A 1140 -12.41 -62.50 6.57
CA ALA A 1140 -13.62 -63.15 6.05
C ALA A 1140 -14.27 -64.12 7.06
N ASP A 1141 -13.48 -64.64 7.99
CA ASP A 1141 -13.89 -65.51 9.10
C ASP A 1141 -14.71 -64.76 10.18
N ASP A 1142 -14.63 -63.43 10.22
CA ASP A 1142 -15.44 -62.56 11.10
C ASP A 1142 -16.77 -62.14 10.43
N ILE A 1143 -17.06 -62.62 9.21
CA ILE A 1143 -18.26 -62.28 8.43
C ILE A 1143 -19.14 -63.52 8.24
N PHE A 1144 -20.34 -63.52 8.81
CA PHE A 1144 -21.35 -64.52 8.47
C PHE A 1144 -21.97 -64.22 7.09
N ILE A 1145 -21.60 -65.00 6.07
CA ILE A 1145 -22.16 -64.90 4.72
C ILE A 1145 -23.29 -65.92 4.56
N ASN A 1146 -24.56 -65.48 4.68
CA ASN A 1146 -25.71 -66.33 4.37
C ASN A 1146 -25.86 -66.48 2.85
N MET A 1147 -25.47 -67.63 2.31
CA MET A 1147 -25.46 -67.91 0.86
C MET A 1147 -26.81 -68.39 0.29
N ALA A 1148 -27.92 -68.28 1.04
CA ALA A 1148 -29.21 -68.89 0.70
C ALA A 1148 -30.04 -68.20 -0.42
N ASP A 1149 -29.55 -67.13 -1.05
CA ASP A 1149 -30.23 -66.49 -2.19
C ASP A 1149 -29.34 -66.54 -3.44
N VAL A 1150 -29.69 -67.46 -4.37
CA VAL A 1150 -28.92 -67.82 -5.57
C VAL A 1150 -29.32 -66.97 -6.79
N SER A 1151 -30.16 -65.93 -6.61
CA SER A 1151 -30.75 -65.15 -7.71
C SER A 1151 -29.88 -63.99 -8.22
N GLN A 1152 -28.67 -63.77 -7.72
CA GLN A 1152 -27.77 -62.70 -8.20
C GLN A 1152 -26.43 -63.24 -8.75
N PRO A 1153 -26.04 -62.89 -10.01
CA PRO A 1153 -24.87 -63.46 -10.67
C PRO A 1153 -23.55 -62.96 -10.06
N ARG A 1154 -22.68 -63.90 -9.65
CA ARG A 1154 -21.37 -63.63 -9.04
C ARG A 1154 -20.27 -63.46 -10.09
N VAL A 1155 -19.50 -62.38 -9.94
CA VAL A 1155 -18.12 -62.24 -10.43
C VAL A 1155 -17.20 -62.79 -9.35
N LEU A 1156 -16.65 -64.00 -9.56
CA LEU A 1156 -15.41 -64.43 -8.89
C LEU A 1156 -14.59 -65.27 -9.89
N GLY A 1157 -13.48 -64.69 -10.33
CA GLY A 1157 -12.47 -65.35 -11.15
C GLY A 1157 -11.70 -66.39 -10.35
N ARG A 1158 -11.31 -67.47 -11.04
CA ARG A 1158 -10.46 -68.56 -10.53
C ARG A 1158 -9.07 -68.02 -10.18
N MET A 1159 -8.56 -68.38 -9.00
CA MET A 1159 -7.15 -68.66 -8.79
C MET A 1159 -7.00 -70.15 -8.47
N GLN A 1160 -5.92 -70.75 -8.98
CA GLN A 1160 -5.67 -72.18 -9.24
C GLN A 1160 -6.12 -73.16 -8.15
#